data_AF-A0AAJ3K388-F1
#
_entry.id   AF-A0AAJ3K388-F1
#
_cell.length_a   1.000
_cell.length_b   1.000
_cell.length_c   1.000
_cell.angle_alpha   90.00
_cell.angle_beta   90.00
_cell.angle_gamma   90.00
#
_symmetry.space_group_name_H-M   'P 1'
#
loop_
_entity.id
_entity.type
_entity.pdbx_description
1 polymer ?
#
loop_
_entity_poly.entity_id
_entity_poly.type
_entity_poly.pdbx_seq_one_letter_code
_entity_poly.pdbx_strand_id
1 'polypeptide(L)'
;MADVLSRFNSGKLWDFKGGIHPPEMKDQSNHQPIRILPLSKDFYIPLKQHSGQAGNVLVNVGDYVLKGQALTQGDGLRVLPVHAPTSGTIKNIAPYVAAHPSGLDEMTIHLQADGLDQHIEQHPIEDFLHLTAEQLIEKIYLAGIAGLGGAVFPTAAKIQSADKKVKLLIINGAECEPYITCDDRLMREHADEIIEGVRILRYILRPEKVVIAIEDNKPNAIEAINAALHGANDIDVRVIPTKYPSGAAKQLIYLLTGMEVPSGSRSSNIGVLMHNVGTAFAIKRAVINDEPLIERVVTLTGDKIQEKGNYWVRLGTPIYHALTHTGYQFDERFPVFVGGPMMGLELPNLNAPVTKIVNCLLAPDHFEYTEPEPEKACIRCSSCSDACPVNLMPQQLYWFARSEDHTKSEEYALKDCIECGVCAYVCPSHIPLIQYFRQEKAKIWQIKEKQKKAEEAKIRFEAKQARMEREEQERKARSQRAAEARREELAKTKGEDPVKAALARLKAKKAGSEEITQQKTLTTEKGEILPDNSDITALRKARRLARQQTEIKTEHLNNSEETASENPKKVAVAAAIARAKAKKLAQANHNGDITTENVEQETGEKPTALDPKKATVAAAIARAKAKKLAQTNHDSDITTENAEQKTDEKPTALDPKKAAVAAAIARAKAKKLAQTNHDSDIATENAEQKTDEKPTALDPKKAAVAAAIARAKAKKLAQTNHDGDITTESVEQKTDEKPTALAPKKAAVAAAIARAKAKKLAQTNHDSDITTENAEQETGEKPTALDPKKAAVAAAIARAKAKKLAQAQQKSDNAQE
;
A
#
# COMPACT_ATOMS: atom_id res chain seq x y z
N MET A 1 13.53 -24.13 28.23
CA MET A 1 13.58 -24.33 26.77
C MET A 1 14.97 -23.94 26.30
N ALA A 2 15.47 -24.53 25.20
CA ALA A 2 16.72 -24.09 24.59
C ALA A 2 16.59 -22.64 24.08
N ASP A 3 17.57 -21.80 24.42
CA ASP A 3 17.64 -20.38 24.02
C ASP A 3 17.96 -20.24 22.52
N VAL A 4 17.60 -19.10 21.93
CA VAL A 4 17.73 -18.87 20.48
C VAL A 4 19.16 -19.10 19.97
N LEU A 5 20.18 -18.70 20.75
CA LEU A 5 21.58 -18.91 20.40
C LEU A 5 22.01 -20.36 20.51
N SER A 6 21.59 -21.09 21.54
CA SER A 6 21.91 -22.53 21.65
C SER A 6 21.29 -23.37 20.53
N ARG A 7 20.16 -22.92 19.95
CA ARG A 7 19.55 -23.54 18.79
C ARG A 7 20.28 -23.16 17.50
N PHE A 8 20.60 -21.88 17.31
CA PHE A 8 21.38 -21.41 16.15
C PHE A 8 22.78 -22.06 16.09
N ASN A 9 23.51 -22.04 17.21
CA ASN A 9 24.85 -22.63 17.36
C ASN A 9 24.87 -24.16 17.23
N SER A 10 23.71 -24.84 17.18
CA SER A 10 23.65 -26.27 16.84
C SER A 10 23.98 -26.54 15.36
N GLY A 11 24.05 -25.50 14.52
CA GLY A 11 24.29 -25.60 13.07
C GLY A 11 23.13 -26.18 12.26
N LYS A 12 22.14 -26.81 12.92
CA LYS A 12 20.99 -27.45 12.28
C LYS A 12 20.06 -26.42 11.62
N LEU A 13 19.86 -26.57 10.32
CA LEU A 13 18.77 -25.94 9.59
C LEU A 13 17.46 -26.73 9.81
N TRP A 14 16.34 -26.01 9.83
CA TRP A 14 15.01 -26.56 10.05
C TRP A 14 14.12 -26.31 8.84
N ASP A 15 13.31 -27.28 8.43
CA ASP A 15 12.31 -27.06 7.38
C ASP A 15 10.96 -26.63 7.98
N PHE A 16 10.33 -25.62 7.39
CA PHE A 16 8.98 -25.19 7.75
C PHE A 16 7.93 -25.90 6.89
N LYS A 17 6.79 -26.28 7.50
CA LYS A 17 5.67 -26.88 6.75
C LYS A 17 5.16 -25.91 5.68
N GLY A 18 4.78 -26.44 4.52
CA GLY A 18 4.24 -25.65 3.40
C GLY A 18 5.33 -24.94 2.61
N GLY A 19 4.97 -23.87 1.91
CA GLY A 19 5.80 -23.27 0.87
C GLY A 19 5.75 -24.07 -0.44
N ILE A 20 6.47 -23.58 -1.45
CA ILE A 20 6.53 -24.12 -2.81
C ILE A 20 7.90 -23.85 -3.45
N HIS A 21 8.19 -24.53 -4.56
CA HIS A 21 9.36 -24.30 -5.41
C HIS A 21 8.87 -23.87 -6.81
N PRO A 22 8.54 -22.58 -7.02
CA PRO A 22 8.20 -22.06 -8.34
C PRO A 22 9.47 -22.01 -9.24
N PRO A 23 9.33 -22.00 -10.58
CA PRO A 23 10.45 -21.73 -11.47
C PRO A 23 11.10 -20.38 -11.15
N GLU A 24 12.42 -20.35 -10.99
CA GLU A 24 13.11 -19.19 -10.43
C GLU A 24 13.22 -18.00 -11.41
N MET A 25 13.41 -18.29 -12.69
CA MET A 25 13.50 -17.31 -13.80
C MET A 25 14.58 -16.22 -13.63
N LYS A 26 15.50 -16.36 -12.68
CA LYS A 26 16.53 -15.37 -12.32
C LYS A 26 17.53 -15.10 -13.45
N ASP A 27 17.91 -16.11 -14.23
CA ASP A 27 18.96 -16.01 -15.26
C ASP A 27 18.78 -14.83 -16.23
N GLN A 28 17.53 -14.52 -16.59
CA GLN A 28 17.19 -13.41 -17.48
C GLN A 28 17.80 -12.06 -17.09
N SER A 29 17.98 -11.82 -15.78
CA SER A 29 18.47 -10.56 -15.22
C SER A 29 19.79 -10.71 -14.45
N ASN A 30 20.23 -11.94 -14.17
CA ASN A 30 21.35 -12.22 -13.27
C ASN A 30 22.74 -12.25 -13.94
N HIS A 31 22.85 -12.15 -15.26
CA HIS A 31 24.14 -12.29 -15.96
C HIS A 31 24.94 -10.98 -16.09
N GLN A 32 24.30 -9.82 -16.09
CA GLN A 32 24.94 -8.52 -16.36
C GLN A 32 25.21 -7.71 -15.07
N PRO A 33 26.28 -6.89 -15.02
CA PRO A 33 26.54 -5.98 -13.89
C PRO A 33 25.43 -4.94 -13.70
N ILE A 34 25.34 -4.38 -12.50
CA ILE A 34 24.35 -3.34 -12.18
C ILE A 34 24.68 -2.09 -13.01
N ARG A 35 23.79 -1.75 -13.94
CA ARG A 35 23.92 -0.55 -14.79
C ARG A 35 23.39 0.69 -14.06
N ILE A 36 23.85 1.88 -14.45
CA ILE A 36 23.24 3.14 -13.96
C ILE A 36 22.14 3.55 -14.93
N LEU A 37 20.91 3.75 -14.44
CA LEU A 37 19.85 4.32 -15.26
C LEU A 37 20.13 5.82 -15.51
N PRO A 38 20.07 6.33 -16.75
CA PRO A 38 20.17 7.76 -17.01
C PRO A 38 19.13 8.58 -16.23
N LEU A 39 19.48 9.83 -15.89
CA LEU A 39 18.58 10.72 -15.16
C LEU A 39 17.37 11.10 -16.02
N SER A 40 16.18 10.99 -15.43
CA SER A 40 14.96 11.60 -15.97
C SER A 40 15.07 13.12 -15.96
N LYS A 41 14.28 13.80 -16.80
CA LYS A 41 14.09 15.26 -16.72
C LYS A 41 13.17 15.66 -15.57
N ASP A 42 12.27 14.77 -15.19
CA ASP A 42 11.23 15.02 -14.19
C ASP A 42 11.18 13.85 -13.20
N PHE A 43 11.14 14.17 -11.91
CA PHE A 43 11.08 13.24 -10.79
C PHE A 43 9.85 13.55 -9.93
N TYR A 44 9.10 12.52 -9.57
CA TYR A 44 7.90 12.62 -8.74
C TYR A 44 8.16 11.87 -7.43
N ILE A 45 8.45 12.60 -6.35
CA ILE A 45 8.85 12.03 -5.05
C ILE A 45 7.63 12.03 -4.10
N PRO A 46 6.97 10.88 -3.82
CA PRO A 46 5.88 10.84 -2.86
C PRO A 46 6.38 11.17 -1.45
N LEU A 47 5.59 11.93 -0.69
CA LEU A 47 5.93 12.35 0.68
C LEU A 47 5.94 11.20 1.71
N LYS A 48 5.39 10.05 1.32
CA LYS A 48 5.28 8.84 2.14
C LYS A 48 5.81 7.64 1.36
N GLN A 49 7.02 7.22 1.68
CA GLN A 49 7.65 6.03 1.07
C GLN A 49 8.04 5.00 2.14
N HIS A 50 7.16 4.80 3.13
CA HIS A 50 7.37 3.91 4.27
C HIS A 50 6.09 3.67 5.08
N SER A 51 6.13 2.73 6.04
CA SER A 51 4.99 2.37 6.89
C SER A 51 4.51 3.43 7.89
N GLY A 52 5.26 4.52 8.10
CA GLY A 52 4.88 5.68 8.91
C GLY A 52 3.91 6.67 8.20
N GLN A 53 3.77 7.88 8.76
CA GLN A 53 3.03 9.00 8.16
C GLN A 53 3.91 9.82 7.20
N ALA A 54 3.32 10.69 6.38
CA ALA A 54 4.10 11.59 5.52
C ALA A 54 4.91 12.63 6.33
N GLY A 55 6.06 13.06 5.81
CA GLY A 55 6.84 14.15 6.39
C GLY A 55 6.25 15.53 6.12
N ASN A 56 6.55 16.49 6.99
CA ASN A 56 6.24 17.91 6.76
C ASN A 56 7.13 18.44 5.64
N VAL A 57 6.57 19.11 4.64
CA VAL A 57 7.33 19.63 3.50
C VAL A 57 8.22 20.81 3.94
N LEU A 58 9.48 20.81 3.50
CA LEU A 58 10.47 21.88 3.77
C LEU A 58 10.67 22.87 2.61
N VAL A 59 10.20 22.53 1.41
CA VAL A 59 10.44 23.27 0.17
C VAL A 59 9.14 23.81 -0.45
N ASN A 60 9.24 24.88 -1.23
CA ASN A 60 8.15 25.55 -1.91
C ASN A 60 8.24 25.34 -3.43
N VAL A 61 7.14 25.61 -4.13
CA VAL A 61 7.16 25.65 -5.60
C VAL A 61 7.97 26.86 -6.07
N GLY A 62 8.99 26.60 -6.90
CA GLY A 62 9.97 27.58 -7.35
C GLY A 62 11.36 27.42 -6.71
N ASP A 63 11.48 26.72 -5.59
CA ASP A 63 12.76 26.53 -4.89
C ASP A 63 13.71 25.67 -5.73
N TYR A 64 15.00 26.03 -5.71
CA TYR A 64 16.09 25.20 -6.26
C TYR A 64 16.65 24.31 -5.15
N VAL A 65 16.94 23.05 -5.47
CA VAL A 65 17.43 22.03 -4.53
C VAL A 65 18.63 21.28 -5.11
N LEU A 66 19.53 20.84 -4.22
CA LEU A 66 20.67 20.00 -4.56
C LEU A 66 20.36 18.52 -4.31
N LYS A 67 21.02 17.62 -5.04
CA LYS A 67 20.96 16.18 -4.82
C LYS A 67 21.32 15.84 -3.37
N GLY A 68 20.51 15.00 -2.75
CA GLY A 68 20.65 14.63 -1.34
C GLY A 68 20.00 15.59 -0.34
N GLN A 69 19.60 16.80 -0.74
CA GLN A 69 18.92 17.75 0.16
C GLN A 69 17.59 17.19 0.68
N ALA A 70 17.32 17.35 1.98
CA ALA A 70 16.06 16.94 2.59
C ALA A 70 14.89 17.81 2.10
N LEU A 71 13.88 17.17 1.53
CA LEU A 71 12.64 17.80 1.05
C LEU A 71 11.52 17.78 2.11
N THR A 72 11.64 16.92 3.12
CA THR A 72 10.72 16.86 4.26
C THR A 72 11.44 16.75 5.60
N GLN A 73 10.81 17.32 6.62
CA GLN A 73 11.11 17.10 8.03
C GLN A 73 10.24 15.95 8.57
N GLY A 74 10.83 15.11 9.42
CA GLY A 74 10.10 14.05 10.12
C GLY A 74 9.93 14.28 11.62
N ASP A 75 9.60 13.22 12.36
CA ASP A 75 9.25 13.22 13.79
C ASP A 75 10.39 12.79 14.73
N GLY A 76 11.61 12.64 14.21
CA GLY A 76 12.76 12.11 14.93
C GLY A 76 12.84 10.58 14.99
N LEU A 77 11.88 9.81 14.44
CA LEU A 77 11.99 8.34 14.43
C LEU A 77 11.19 7.57 13.35
N ARG A 78 9.88 7.81 13.21
CA ARG A 78 8.94 6.98 12.43
C ARG A 78 8.42 7.64 11.15
N VAL A 79 8.48 8.95 11.08
CA VAL A 79 8.31 9.76 9.88
C VAL A 79 9.73 10.08 9.41
N LEU A 80 10.14 9.52 8.27
CA LEU A 80 11.47 9.73 7.71
C LEU A 80 11.48 10.93 6.76
N PRO A 81 12.59 11.66 6.67
CA PRO A 81 12.87 12.54 5.54
C PRO A 81 12.82 11.80 4.20
N VAL A 82 12.31 12.47 3.17
CA VAL A 82 12.58 12.15 1.76
C VAL A 82 13.49 13.23 1.17
N HIS A 83 14.35 12.83 0.24
CA HIS A 83 15.47 13.65 -0.25
C HIS A 83 15.35 13.89 -1.76
N ALA A 84 15.97 14.97 -2.23
CA ALA A 84 16.07 15.28 -3.65
C ALA A 84 16.93 14.22 -4.37
N PRO A 85 16.39 13.52 -5.39
CA PRO A 85 17.14 12.49 -6.11
C PRO A 85 18.25 13.06 -7.00
N THR A 86 18.17 14.33 -7.37
CA THR A 86 19.13 15.04 -8.23
C THR A 86 19.02 16.55 -7.96
N SER A 87 19.85 17.38 -8.60
CA SER A 87 19.72 18.84 -8.55
C SER A 87 18.62 19.36 -9.49
N GLY A 88 17.98 20.47 -9.14
CA GLY A 88 16.98 21.12 -10.00
C GLY A 88 15.95 21.97 -9.26
N THR A 89 14.81 22.22 -9.90
CA THR A 89 13.76 23.13 -9.39
C THR A 89 12.48 22.39 -9.03
N ILE A 90 11.90 22.68 -7.87
CA ILE A 90 10.57 22.21 -7.48
C ILE A 90 9.49 22.89 -8.33
N LYS A 91 8.80 22.12 -9.17
CA LYS A 91 7.77 22.63 -10.10
C LYS A 91 6.35 22.56 -9.55
N ASN A 92 6.06 21.58 -8.71
CA ASN A 92 4.73 21.40 -8.11
C ASN A 92 4.82 20.56 -6.83
N ILE A 93 3.85 20.73 -5.92
CA ILE A 93 3.67 19.90 -4.73
C ILE A 93 2.17 19.60 -4.62
N ALA A 94 1.76 18.44 -5.12
CA ALA A 94 0.36 18.11 -5.42
C ALA A 94 0.10 16.60 -5.33
N PRO A 95 -1.16 16.14 -5.37
CA PRO A 95 -1.48 14.73 -5.60
C PRO A 95 -0.90 14.27 -6.95
N TYR A 96 -0.34 13.07 -6.98
CA TYR A 96 0.16 12.41 -8.19
C TYR A 96 0.07 10.89 -8.06
N VAL A 97 -0.11 10.18 -9.18
CA VAL A 97 -0.43 8.75 -9.20
C VAL A 97 0.61 7.90 -8.49
N ALA A 98 0.15 7.12 -7.51
CA ALA A 98 1.00 6.22 -6.73
C ALA A 98 1.29 4.90 -7.47
N ALA A 99 2.44 4.29 -7.18
CA ALA A 99 2.80 2.95 -7.65
C ALA A 99 2.06 1.85 -6.87
N HIS A 100 0.73 1.80 -7.04
CA HIS A 100 -0.20 0.94 -6.30
C HIS A 100 -1.41 0.54 -7.19
N PRO A 101 -1.97 -0.68 -7.09
CA PRO A 101 -3.06 -1.15 -7.97
C PRO A 101 -4.32 -0.29 -8.00
N SER A 102 -4.56 0.50 -6.95
CA SER A 102 -5.73 1.40 -6.92
C SER A 102 -5.59 2.63 -7.82
N GLY A 103 -4.40 2.91 -8.37
CA GLY A 103 -4.13 4.07 -9.23
C GLY A 103 -4.43 5.43 -8.57
N LEU A 104 -4.53 5.47 -7.24
CA LEU A 104 -4.91 6.68 -6.50
C LEU A 104 -3.72 7.62 -6.38
N ASP A 105 -4.01 8.93 -6.36
CA ASP A 105 -3.00 9.95 -6.16
C ASP A 105 -2.58 10.05 -4.68
N GLU A 106 -1.26 10.14 -4.44
CA GLU A 106 -0.68 10.52 -3.14
C GLU A 106 0.07 11.85 -3.26
N MET A 107 0.14 12.62 -2.16
CA MET A 107 0.86 13.90 -2.15
C MET A 107 2.35 13.70 -2.48
N THR A 108 2.81 14.44 -3.47
CA THR A 108 4.05 14.19 -4.21
C THR A 108 4.73 15.51 -4.59
N ILE A 109 6.05 15.56 -4.48
CA ILE A 109 6.87 16.68 -4.94
C ILE A 109 7.32 16.38 -6.38
N HIS A 110 7.03 17.29 -7.31
CA HIS A 110 7.56 17.26 -8.67
C HIS A 110 8.81 18.12 -8.74
N LEU A 111 9.96 17.46 -8.86
CA LEU A 111 11.27 18.07 -9.14
C LEU A 111 11.56 17.95 -10.64
N GLN A 112 11.86 19.07 -11.30
CA GLN A 112 12.47 19.04 -12.62
C GLN A 112 13.98 19.17 -12.48
N ALA A 113 14.71 18.21 -13.06
CA ALA A 113 16.16 18.19 -13.03
C ALA A 113 16.77 19.27 -13.92
N ASP A 114 17.91 19.81 -13.50
CA ASP A 114 18.76 20.69 -14.32
C ASP A 114 19.72 19.90 -15.24
N GLY A 115 19.99 18.64 -14.91
CA GLY A 115 20.95 17.78 -15.60
C GLY A 115 22.38 17.84 -15.07
N LEU A 116 22.64 18.53 -13.95
CA LEU A 116 23.96 18.71 -13.34
C LEU A 116 24.30 17.62 -12.29
N ASP A 117 23.29 16.98 -11.71
CA ASP A 117 23.38 16.03 -10.58
C ASP A 117 24.15 16.55 -9.35
N GLN A 118 24.18 17.88 -9.16
CA GLN A 118 25.00 18.56 -8.16
C GLN A 118 24.57 18.18 -6.73
N HIS A 119 25.52 17.62 -5.97
CA HIS A 119 25.31 17.16 -4.60
C HIS A 119 25.36 18.30 -3.57
N ILE A 120 24.68 18.10 -2.43
CA ILE A 120 25.04 18.79 -1.18
C ILE A 120 26.48 18.43 -0.77
N GLU A 121 27.12 19.29 0.02
CA GLU A 121 28.43 18.98 0.61
C GLU A 121 28.32 17.73 1.52
N GLN A 122 29.11 16.70 1.21
CA GLN A 122 29.14 15.43 1.93
C GLN A 122 30.26 15.44 2.97
N HIS A 123 29.98 14.91 4.16
CA HIS A 123 30.95 14.79 5.25
C HIS A 123 31.24 13.31 5.54
N PRO A 124 31.94 12.60 4.63
CA PRO A 124 32.26 11.19 4.80
C PRO A 124 33.20 10.99 5.99
N ILE A 125 33.10 9.83 6.64
CA ILE A 125 33.93 9.45 7.79
C ILE A 125 34.62 8.12 7.51
N GLU A 126 35.90 8.01 7.86
CA GLU A 126 36.66 6.76 7.68
C GLU A 126 36.29 5.71 8.75
N ASP A 127 36.12 6.14 10.01
CA ASP A 127 35.75 5.27 11.13
C ASP A 127 34.48 5.76 11.83
N PHE A 128 33.46 4.88 11.88
CA PHE A 128 32.19 5.13 12.55
C PHE A 128 32.25 4.88 14.08
N LEU A 129 33.31 4.25 14.59
CA LEU A 129 33.51 3.97 16.02
C LEU A 129 33.75 5.25 16.84
N HIS A 130 34.12 6.36 16.20
CA HIS A 130 34.17 7.68 16.81
C HIS A 130 32.79 8.25 17.18
N LEU A 131 31.70 7.68 16.67
CA LEU A 131 30.33 8.12 16.95
C LEU A 131 29.63 7.20 17.96
N THR A 132 28.72 7.76 18.76
CA THR A 132 27.88 6.96 19.66
C THR A 132 26.79 6.21 18.89
N ALA A 133 26.22 5.18 19.52
CA ALA A 133 25.10 4.42 18.93
C ALA A 133 23.91 5.33 18.58
N GLU A 134 23.66 6.36 19.39
CA GLU A 134 22.61 7.36 19.20
C GLU A 134 22.88 8.25 17.98
N GLN A 135 24.11 8.75 17.82
CA GLN A 135 24.52 9.56 16.65
C GLN A 135 24.44 8.75 15.34
N LEU A 136 24.77 7.45 15.38
CA LEU A 136 24.63 6.57 14.23
C LEU A 136 23.15 6.28 13.90
N ILE A 137 22.30 6.08 14.92
CA ILE A 137 20.84 5.97 14.73
C ILE A 137 20.27 7.28 14.14
N GLU A 138 20.78 8.43 14.55
CA GLU A 138 20.41 9.74 14.02
C GLU A 138 20.84 9.92 12.56
N LYS A 139 22.08 9.60 12.18
CA LYS A 139 22.51 9.58 10.76
C LYS A 139 21.63 8.64 9.91
N ILE A 140 21.35 7.42 10.38
CA ILE A 140 20.45 6.46 9.71
C ILE A 140 19.00 6.99 9.61
N TYR A 141 18.55 7.75 10.59
CA TYR A 141 17.24 8.41 10.58
C TYR A 141 17.18 9.57 9.57
N LEU A 142 18.13 10.51 9.67
CA LEU A 142 18.19 11.71 8.83
C LEU A 142 18.37 11.34 7.35
N ALA A 143 19.23 10.38 7.02
CA ALA A 143 19.38 9.81 5.68
C ALA A 143 18.11 9.14 5.12
N GLY A 144 17.05 9.01 5.93
CA GLY A 144 15.74 8.52 5.52
C GLY A 144 15.72 7.01 5.22
N ILE A 145 16.55 6.22 5.91
CA ILE A 145 16.70 4.79 5.63
C ILE A 145 15.45 4.02 6.10
N ALA A 146 14.86 3.25 5.18
CA ALA A 146 13.77 2.32 5.43
C ALA A 146 14.15 0.91 4.97
N GLY A 147 13.54 -0.12 5.56
CA GLY A 147 13.85 -1.51 5.24
C GLY A 147 13.46 -1.92 3.80
N LEU A 148 14.45 -2.04 2.91
CA LEU A 148 14.26 -2.22 1.47
C LEU A 148 13.67 -3.58 1.04
N GLY A 149 13.62 -4.56 1.95
CA GLY A 149 12.93 -5.84 1.78
C GLY A 149 11.39 -5.73 1.88
N GLY A 150 10.78 -4.91 1.03
CA GLY A 150 9.33 -4.83 0.77
C GLY A 150 8.44 -4.19 1.86
N ALA A 151 8.71 -4.41 3.15
CA ALA A 151 7.87 -3.88 4.24
C ALA A 151 8.11 -2.39 4.55
N VAL A 152 9.25 -1.84 4.11
CA VAL A 152 9.64 -0.41 4.16
C VAL A 152 9.31 0.27 5.50
N PHE A 153 9.67 -0.41 6.58
CA PHE A 153 9.58 0.08 7.95
C PHE A 153 10.80 0.99 8.27
N PRO A 154 10.64 2.12 8.98
CA PRO A 154 11.74 3.03 9.33
C PRO A 154 12.89 2.34 10.09
N THR A 155 14.11 2.42 9.54
CA THR A 155 15.24 1.60 10.01
C THR A 155 15.73 2.04 11.40
N ALA A 156 15.85 3.34 11.66
CA ALA A 156 16.19 3.88 12.98
C ALA A 156 15.17 3.45 14.06
N ALA A 157 13.86 3.59 13.79
CA ALA A 157 12.80 3.13 14.69
C ALA A 157 12.87 1.62 14.99
N LYS A 158 13.34 0.83 14.02
CA LYS A 158 13.45 -0.62 14.14
C LYS A 158 14.57 -0.99 15.11
N ILE A 159 15.76 -0.43 14.86
CA ILE A 159 16.96 -0.54 15.68
C ILE A 159 16.66 -0.12 17.12
N GLN A 160 16.17 1.11 17.34
CA GLN A 160 15.88 1.63 18.67
C GLN A 160 14.81 0.79 19.42
N SER A 161 13.79 0.27 18.72
CA SER A 161 12.80 -0.59 19.37
C SER A 161 13.36 -1.93 19.89
N ALA A 162 14.50 -2.34 19.35
CA ALA A 162 15.22 -3.57 19.69
C ALA A 162 16.47 -3.35 20.57
N ASP A 163 16.74 -2.10 21.02
CA ASP A 163 17.88 -1.78 21.90
C ASP A 163 17.97 -2.75 23.09
N LYS A 164 19.19 -3.25 23.35
CA LYS A 164 19.57 -4.23 24.39
C LYS A 164 18.74 -5.52 24.43
N LYS A 165 18.03 -5.86 23.33
CA LYS A 165 17.21 -7.09 23.21
C LYS A 165 17.71 -8.05 22.14
N VAL A 166 18.63 -7.63 21.26
CA VAL A 166 19.10 -8.48 20.16
C VAL A 166 20.19 -9.42 20.65
N LYS A 167 19.91 -10.72 20.60
CA LYS A 167 20.89 -11.80 20.71
C LYS A 167 21.45 -12.18 19.35
N LEU A 168 20.56 -12.37 18.38
CA LEU A 168 20.86 -12.78 17.01
C LEU A 168 20.42 -11.71 16.02
N LEU A 169 21.37 -11.13 15.28
CA LEU A 169 21.11 -10.26 14.14
C LEU A 169 21.16 -11.09 12.85
N ILE A 170 20.05 -11.18 12.14
CA ILE A 170 19.94 -11.86 10.84
C ILE A 170 19.97 -10.81 9.72
N ILE A 171 20.82 -11.03 8.73
CA ILE A 171 20.88 -10.26 7.50
C ILE A 171 20.35 -11.16 6.39
N ASN A 172 19.22 -10.77 5.80
CA ASN A 172 18.45 -11.54 4.85
C ASN A 172 18.88 -11.18 3.42
N GLY A 173 19.64 -12.10 2.80
CA GLY A 173 19.96 -12.14 1.38
C GLY A 173 19.29 -13.34 0.68
N ALA A 174 18.15 -13.81 1.19
CA ALA A 174 17.47 -14.97 0.63
C ALA A 174 16.90 -14.68 -0.76
N GLU A 175 16.17 -13.56 -0.91
CA GLU A 175 15.59 -13.11 -2.20
C GLU A 175 14.88 -14.24 -2.98
N CYS A 176 13.93 -14.89 -2.32
CA CYS A 176 13.24 -16.09 -2.79
C CYS A 176 12.12 -15.85 -3.83
N GLU A 177 11.84 -14.59 -4.19
CA GLU A 177 10.84 -14.25 -5.21
C GLU A 177 11.41 -14.56 -6.61
N PRO A 178 10.65 -15.21 -7.51
CA PRO A 178 11.07 -15.42 -8.90
C PRO A 178 11.34 -14.10 -9.65
N TYR A 179 12.16 -14.17 -10.70
CA TYR A 179 12.63 -13.07 -11.55
C TYR A 179 13.49 -11.99 -10.88
N ILE A 180 13.26 -11.65 -9.61
CA ILE A 180 14.01 -10.62 -8.87
C ILE A 180 15.44 -11.09 -8.65
N THR A 181 16.42 -10.21 -8.88
CA THR A 181 17.87 -10.49 -8.69
C THR A 181 18.67 -9.29 -8.14
N CYS A 182 17.98 -8.23 -7.68
CA CYS A 182 18.61 -7.00 -7.22
C CYS A 182 19.46 -7.16 -5.95
N ASP A 183 19.03 -7.99 -4.99
CA ASP A 183 19.79 -8.27 -3.78
C ASP A 183 20.94 -9.26 -4.07
N ASP A 184 20.73 -10.22 -4.98
CA ASP A 184 21.78 -11.17 -5.44
C ASP A 184 22.92 -10.45 -6.16
N ARG A 185 22.62 -9.56 -7.12
CA ARG A 185 23.65 -8.72 -7.77
C ARG A 185 24.35 -7.78 -6.77
N LEU A 186 23.61 -7.17 -5.84
CA LEU A 186 24.19 -6.29 -4.83
C LEU A 186 25.16 -7.04 -3.90
N MET A 187 24.85 -8.28 -3.50
CA MET A 187 25.77 -9.14 -2.73
C MET A 187 27.04 -9.54 -3.49
N ARG A 188 26.99 -9.60 -4.83
CA ARG A 188 28.17 -9.92 -5.68
C ARG A 188 29.06 -8.70 -5.92
N GLU A 189 28.47 -7.54 -6.14
CA GLU A 189 29.17 -6.34 -6.63
C GLU A 189 29.53 -5.35 -5.52
N HIS A 190 28.83 -5.39 -4.38
CA HIS A 190 29.02 -4.46 -3.25
C HIS A 190 29.13 -5.23 -1.91
N ALA A 191 29.79 -6.39 -1.93
CA ALA A 191 29.94 -7.28 -0.77
C ALA A 191 30.55 -6.56 0.45
N ASP A 192 31.66 -5.85 0.26
CA ASP A 192 32.38 -5.14 1.34
C ASP A 192 31.51 -4.03 1.97
N GLU A 193 30.75 -3.29 1.15
CA GLU A 193 29.84 -2.25 1.63
C GLU A 193 28.63 -2.84 2.41
N ILE A 194 28.20 -4.06 2.07
CA ILE A 194 27.21 -4.80 2.88
C ILE A 194 27.84 -5.21 4.21
N ILE A 195 29.03 -5.83 4.21
CA ILE A 195 29.73 -6.24 5.43
C ILE A 195 29.91 -5.05 6.39
N GLU A 196 30.34 -3.89 5.89
CA GLU A 196 30.55 -2.71 6.71
C GLU A 196 29.23 -2.13 7.27
N GLY A 197 28.16 -2.14 6.47
CA GLY A 197 26.81 -1.84 6.93
C GLY A 197 26.29 -2.79 8.02
N VAL A 198 26.73 -4.05 7.99
CA VAL A 198 26.44 -5.05 9.02
C VAL A 198 27.30 -4.82 10.28
N ARG A 199 28.55 -4.37 10.15
CA ARG A 199 29.41 -3.97 11.29
C ARG A 199 28.88 -2.75 12.03
N ILE A 200 28.39 -1.74 11.31
CA ILE A 200 27.67 -0.59 11.90
C ILE A 200 26.45 -1.06 12.70
N LEU A 201 25.60 -1.94 12.13
CA LEU A 201 24.48 -2.55 12.84
C LEU A 201 24.93 -3.33 14.09
N ARG A 202 26.02 -4.10 14.00
CA ARG A 202 26.61 -4.87 15.10
C ARG A 202 27.13 -3.97 16.23
N TYR A 203 27.75 -2.83 15.91
CA TYR A 203 28.22 -1.85 16.89
C TYR A 203 27.07 -1.14 17.62
N ILE A 204 25.99 -0.79 16.91
CA ILE A 204 24.82 -0.15 17.50
C ILE A 204 24.03 -1.14 18.39
N LEU A 205 23.76 -2.34 17.89
CA LEU A 205 22.86 -3.31 18.54
C LEU A 205 23.53 -4.22 19.57
N ARG A 206 24.87 -4.35 19.50
CA ARG A 206 25.71 -5.26 20.31
C ARG A 206 25.15 -6.70 20.44
N PRO A 207 24.79 -7.38 19.33
CA PRO A 207 24.27 -8.74 19.38
C PRO A 207 25.36 -9.75 19.72
N GLU A 208 24.97 -10.85 20.37
CA GLU A 208 25.85 -11.97 20.70
C GLU A 208 26.30 -12.75 19.43
N LYS A 209 25.44 -12.80 18.40
CA LYS A 209 25.75 -13.36 17.08
C LYS A 209 25.15 -12.54 15.93
N VAL A 210 25.85 -12.54 14.79
CA VAL A 210 25.40 -11.96 13.52
C VAL A 210 25.48 -13.03 12.44
N VAL A 211 24.47 -13.15 11.59
CA VAL A 211 24.44 -14.11 10.48
C VAL A 211 23.90 -13.48 9.19
N ILE A 212 24.59 -13.69 8.07
CA ILE A 212 24.07 -13.43 6.72
C ILE A 212 23.51 -14.74 6.17
N ALA A 213 22.22 -14.76 5.84
CA ALA A 213 21.53 -15.92 5.32
C ALA A 213 21.20 -15.75 3.83
N ILE A 214 21.69 -16.67 3.01
CA ILE A 214 21.67 -16.62 1.54
C ILE A 214 21.19 -17.98 1.00
N GLU A 215 20.33 -18.00 -0.01
CA GLU A 215 19.87 -19.26 -0.62
C GLU A 215 20.95 -19.97 -1.46
N ASP A 216 20.89 -21.30 -1.52
CA ASP A 216 21.85 -22.17 -2.22
C ASP A 216 21.89 -21.97 -3.75
N ASN A 217 20.87 -21.39 -4.36
CA ASN A 217 20.85 -20.94 -5.76
C ASN A 217 21.74 -19.71 -6.06
N LYS A 218 22.41 -19.11 -5.07
CA LYS A 218 23.23 -17.88 -5.22
C LYS A 218 24.72 -18.08 -4.91
N PRO A 219 25.43 -19.06 -5.53
CA PRO A 219 26.81 -19.41 -5.20
C PRO A 219 27.78 -18.23 -5.30
N ASN A 220 27.66 -17.40 -6.35
CA ASN A 220 28.53 -16.25 -6.56
C ASN A 220 28.37 -15.16 -5.47
N ALA A 221 27.17 -15.00 -4.92
CA ALA A 221 26.93 -14.09 -3.79
C ALA A 221 27.47 -14.66 -2.48
N ILE A 222 27.35 -15.98 -2.28
CA ILE A 222 27.97 -16.68 -1.15
C ILE A 222 29.49 -16.53 -1.20
N GLU A 223 30.12 -16.70 -2.37
CA GLU A 223 31.57 -16.53 -2.58
C GLU A 223 32.00 -15.09 -2.29
N ALA A 224 31.36 -14.09 -2.91
CA ALA A 224 31.69 -12.67 -2.72
C ALA A 224 31.56 -12.22 -1.25
N ILE A 225 30.47 -12.61 -0.56
CA ILE A 225 30.27 -12.28 0.85
C ILE A 225 31.29 -12.97 1.77
N ASN A 226 31.73 -14.21 1.47
CA ASN A 226 32.80 -14.85 2.23
C ASN A 226 34.17 -14.18 1.97
N ALA A 227 34.44 -13.74 0.73
CA ALA A 227 35.67 -13.02 0.40
C ALA A 227 35.76 -11.66 1.12
N ALA A 228 34.67 -10.90 1.17
CA ALA A 228 34.55 -9.61 1.84
C ALA A 228 34.68 -9.66 3.38
N LEU A 229 34.59 -10.85 3.99
CA LEU A 229 34.92 -11.01 5.41
C LEU A 229 36.44 -11.01 5.66
N HIS A 230 37.27 -11.24 4.62
CA HIS A 230 38.74 -11.33 4.71
C HIS A 230 39.25 -12.29 5.82
N GLY A 231 38.48 -13.34 6.12
CA GLY A 231 38.79 -14.30 7.20
C GLY A 231 38.37 -13.85 8.61
N ALA A 232 37.70 -12.70 8.76
CA ALA A 232 37.08 -12.29 10.01
C ALA A 232 35.92 -13.23 10.41
N ASN A 233 35.73 -13.39 11.72
CA ASN A 233 34.73 -14.30 12.32
C ASN A 233 33.66 -13.54 13.13
N ASP A 234 33.48 -12.24 12.86
CA ASP A 234 32.49 -11.39 13.54
C ASP A 234 31.07 -11.53 12.99
N ILE A 235 30.93 -12.18 11.83
CA ILE A 235 29.68 -12.45 11.10
C ILE A 235 29.74 -13.89 10.56
N ASP A 236 28.71 -14.71 10.84
CA ASP A 236 28.56 -16.03 10.24
C ASP A 236 27.88 -15.94 8.86
N VAL A 237 28.28 -16.77 7.88
CA VAL A 237 27.53 -16.95 6.63
C VAL A 237 26.78 -18.27 6.67
N ARG A 238 25.47 -18.26 6.39
CA ARG A 238 24.62 -19.46 6.39
C ARG A 238 23.88 -19.63 5.06
N VAL A 239 24.33 -20.61 4.28
CA VAL A 239 23.59 -21.10 3.11
C VAL A 239 22.30 -21.79 3.58
N ILE A 240 21.18 -21.50 2.91
CA ILE A 240 19.84 -22.06 3.21
C ILE A 240 19.20 -22.67 1.94
N PRO A 241 18.29 -23.66 2.06
CA PRO A 241 17.62 -24.23 0.90
C PRO A 241 16.71 -23.23 0.16
N THR A 242 16.81 -23.19 -1.17
CA THR A 242 15.90 -22.42 -2.04
C THR A 242 14.47 -22.96 -1.94
N LYS A 243 13.60 -22.23 -1.25
CA LYS A 243 12.20 -22.64 -0.99
C LYS A 243 11.34 -21.42 -0.72
N TYR A 244 10.36 -21.11 -1.56
CA TYR A 244 9.52 -19.93 -1.37
C TYR A 244 8.44 -20.16 -0.28
N PRO A 245 8.25 -19.29 0.73
CA PRO A 245 8.88 -17.98 0.95
C PRO A 245 9.91 -17.98 2.12
N SER A 246 11.09 -18.58 1.92
CA SER A 246 12.21 -18.63 2.88
C SER A 246 12.56 -17.24 3.44
N GLY A 247 12.62 -16.23 2.56
CA GLY A 247 12.95 -14.84 2.89
C GLY A 247 11.89 -14.10 3.71
N ALA A 248 10.71 -14.68 3.96
CA ALA A 248 9.74 -14.07 4.86
C ALA A 248 10.21 -14.17 6.33
N ALA A 249 10.15 -13.06 7.07
CA ALA A 249 10.86 -12.91 8.34
C ALA A 249 10.60 -14.02 9.39
N LYS A 250 9.36 -14.48 9.54
CA LYS A 250 9.03 -15.59 10.46
C LYS A 250 9.65 -16.92 10.01
N GLN A 251 9.72 -17.16 8.69
CA GLN A 251 10.18 -18.41 8.09
C GLN A 251 11.70 -18.51 8.14
N LEU A 252 12.42 -17.43 7.84
CA LEU A 252 13.87 -17.39 7.97
C LEU A 252 14.34 -17.60 9.42
N ILE A 253 13.64 -16.99 10.38
CA ILE A 253 13.89 -17.22 11.81
C ILE A 253 13.65 -18.68 12.17
N TYR A 254 12.54 -19.27 11.74
CA TYR A 254 12.26 -20.69 11.99
C TYR A 254 13.32 -21.58 11.34
N LEU A 255 13.73 -21.31 10.11
CA LEU A 255 14.70 -22.12 9.37
C LEU A 255 16.08 -22.12 10.04
N LEU A 256 16.51 -20.98 10.60
CA LEU A 256 17.81 -20.83 11.27
C LEU A 256 17.81 -21.23 12.75
N THR A 257 16.65 -21.34 13.41
CA THR A 257 16.58 -21.52 14.89
C THR A 257 15.56 -22.56 15.37
N GLY A 258 14.67 -23.05 14.51
CA GLY A 258 13.51 -23.87 14.86
C GLY A 258 12.50 -23.18 15.80
N MET A 259 12.58 -21.85 15.97
CA MET A 259 11.68 -21.08 16.83
C MET A 259 10.66 -20.30 16.01
N GLU A 260 9.39 -20.38 16.40
CA GLU A 260 8.33 -19.56 15.84
C GLU A 260 8.27 -18.21 16.56
N VAL A 261 7.99 -17.13 15.81
CA VAL A 261 7.66 -15.83 16.40
C VAL A 261 6.18 -15.84 16.80
N PRO A 262 5.83 -15.71 18.10
CA PRO A 262 4.44 -15.82 18.55
C PRO A 262 3.50 -14.80 17.88
N SER A 263 2.22 -15.16 17.71
CA SER A 263 1.19 -14.25 17.18
C SER A 263 1.18 -12.92 17.93
N GLY A 264 1.06 -11.83 17.18
CA GLY A 264 1.07 -10.46 17.69
C GLY A 264 2.41 -9.96 18.26
N SER A 265 3.41 -10.82 18.45
CA SER A 265 4.73 -10.47 18.98
C SER A 265 5.70 -10.00 17.89
N ARG A 266 6.78 -9.33 18.30
CA ARG A 266 7.92 -8.99 17.43
C ARG A 266 9.03 -10.02 17.59
N SER A 267 9.86 -10.21 16.56
CA SER A 267 11.05 -11.06 16.65
C SER A 267 12.03 -10.59 17.75
N SER A 268 12.08 -9.28 18.02
CA SER A 268 12.86 -8.69 19.11
C SER A 268 12.50 -9.24 20.50
N ASN A 269 11.29 -9.78 20.66
CA ASN A 269 10.84 -10.34 21.94
C ASN A 269 11.39 -11.76 22.18
N ILE A 270 11.89 -12.43 21.13
CA ILE A 270 12.59 -13.73 21.23
C ILE A 270 14.11 -13.59 20.99
N GLY A 271 14.64 -12.38 21.10
CA GLY A 271 16.07 -12.11 20.94
C GLY A 271 16.54 -11.88 19.49
N VAL A 272 15.66 -11.75 18.51
CA VAL A 272 16.05 -11.73 17.08
C VAL A 272 15.68 -10.43 16.38
N LEU A 273 16.64 -9.83 15.68
CA LEU A 273 16.36 -8.74 14.73
C LEU A 273 16.78 -9.17 13.32
N MET A 274 15.99 -8.81 12.31
CA MET A 274 16.29 -9.15 10.91
C MET A 274 16.31 -7.89 10.04
N HIS A 275 17.40 -7.65 9.30
CA HIS A 275 17.50 -6.63 8.25
C HIS A 275 17.71 -7.32 6.89
N ASN A 276 17.57 -6.60 5.78
CA ASN A 276 17.82 -7.11 4.42
C ASN A 276 19.17 -6.55 3.92
N VAL A 277 19.85 -7.27 3.02
CA VAL A 277 21.19 -6.88 2.51
C VAL A 277 21.23 -5.47 1.93
N GLY A 278 20.28 -5.09 1.06
CA GLY A 278 20.17 -3.72 0.55
C GLY A 278 19.92 -2.67 1.64
N THR A 279 19.32 -3.06 2.77
CA THR A 279 19.17 -2.17 3.93
C THR A 279 20.48 -1.97 4.70
N ALA A 280 21.35 -2.99 4.76
CA ALA A 280 22.68 -2.86 5.38
C ALA A 280 23.60 -1.98 4.51
N PHE A 281 23.62 -2.23 3.20
CA PHE A 281 24.29 -1.38 2.20
C PHE A 281 23.87 0.10 2.33
N ALA A 282 22.56 0.37 2.42
CA ALA A 282 22.05 1.74 2.60
C ALA A 282 22.44 2.37 3.96
N ILE A 283 22.67 1.59 5.01
CA ILE A 283 23.22 2.07 6.29
C ILE A 283 24.69 2.47 6.14
N LYS A 284 25.51 1.67 5.42
CA LYS A 284 26.90 2.01 5.12
C LYS A 284 26.97 3.37 4.41
N ARG A 285 26.20 3.55 3.33
CA ARG A 285 26.18 4.80 2.56
C ARG A 285 25.75 6.00 3.41
N ALA A 286 24.72 5.87 4.23
CA ALA A 286 24.26 6.93 5.15
C ALA A 286 25.28 7.33 6.22
N VAL A 287 26.04 6.37 6.76
CA VAL A 287 26.96 6.61 7.87
C VAL A 287 28.34 7.05 7.37
N ILE A 288 28.91 6.28 6.43
CA ILE A 288 30.29 6.40 5.94
C ILE A 288 30.41 7.41 4.80
N ASN A 289 29.53 7.34 3.79
CA ASN A 289 29.58 8.23 2.62
C ASN A 289 28.85 9.57 2.85
N ASP A 290 28.10 9.70 3.95
CA ASP A 290 27.14 10.78 4.21
C ASP A 290 26.01 10.88 3.15
N GLU A 291 25.63 9.73 2.59
CA GLU A 291 24.69 9.65 1.45
C GLU A 291 23.27 9.22 1.87
N PRO A 292 22.25 10.07 1.68
CA PRO A 292 20.87 9.72 1.95
C PRO A 292 20.32 8.68 0.97
N LEU A 293 19.24 7.99 1.35
CA LEU A 293 18.56 7.02 0.48
C LEU A 293 17.78 7.74 -0.63
N ILE A 294 18.49 8.04 -1.72
CA ILE A 294 18.00 8.66 -2.98
C ILE A 294 17.92 7.69 -4.16
N GLU A 295 18.47 6.48 -4.06
CA GLU A 295 18.47 5.46 -5.12
C GLU A 295 18.43 4.05 -4.54
N ARG A 296 18.06 3.07 -5.38
CA ARG A 296 18.20 1.64 -5.08
C ARG A 296 18.45 0.84 -6.34
N VAL A 297 18.94 -0.39 -6.18
CA VAL A 297 18.92 -1.39 -7.26
C VAL A 297 17.47 -1.82 -7.51
N VAL A 298 17.10 -1.89 -8.79
CA VAL A 298 15.82 -2.41 -9.30
C VAL A 298 16.11 -3.43 -10.40
N THR A 299 15.51 -4.62 -10.33
CA THR A 299 15.52 -5.59 -11.42
C THR A 299 14.52 -5.17 -12.50
N LEU A 300 14.96 -5.09 -13.76
CA LEU A 300 14.10 -4.82 -14.93
C LEU A 300 14.13 -6.07 -15.83
N THR A 301 13.00 -6.77 -15.97
CA THR A 301 12.96 -8.12 -16.56
C THR A 301 11.58 -8.50 -17.12
N GLY A 302 11.50 -9.66 -17.80
CA GLY A 302 10.34 -10.12 -18.56
C GLY A 302 10.50 -9.86 -20.06
N ASP A 303 9.90 -10.70 -20.90
CA ASP A 303 10.14 -10.79 -22.35
C ASP A 303 9.70 -9.57 -23.16
N LYS A 304 8.96 -8.61 -22.58
CA LYS A 304 8.74 -7.30 -23.22
C LYS A 304 9.90 -6.32 -23.04
N ILE A 305 10.90 -6.62 -22.21
CA ILE A 305 12.09 -5.80 -22.00
C ILE A 305 13.27 -6.41 -22.76
N GLN A 306 13.87 -5.63 -23.66
CA GLN A 306 15.04 -6.05 -24.43
C GLN A 306 16.32 -6.05 -23.57
N GLU A 307 16.59 -4.96 -22.85
CA GLU A 307 17.81 -4.82 -22.05
C GLU A 307 17.56 -5.20 -20.59
N LYS A 308 17.20 -6.47 -20.38
CA LYS A 308 17.02 -7.07 -19.05
C LYS A 308 18.28 -6.94 -18.18
N GLY A 309 18.11 -6.84 -16.87
CA GLY A 309 19.21 -6.72 -15.92
C GLY A 309 18.82 -6.01 -14.62
N ASN A 310 19.83 -5.51 -13.91
CA ASN A 310 19.66 -4.75 -12.69
C ASN A 310 20.23 -3.34 -12.86
N TYR A 311 19.52 -2.35 -12.30
CA TYR A 311 19.82 -0.94 -12.51
C TYR A 311 19.79 -0.16 -11.20
N TRP A 312 20.76 0.74 -11.01
CA TRP A 312 20.66 1.85 -10.07
C TRP A 312 19.60 2.82 -10.57
N VAL A 313 18.49 2.93 -9.85
CA VAL A 313 17.38 3.83 -10.18
C VAL A 313 17.16 4.83 -9.05
N ARG A 314 17.18 6.12 -9.41
CA ARG A 314 16.88 7.24 -8.51
C ARG A 314 15.41 7.22 -8.10
N LEU A 315 15.14 7.44 -6.82
CA LEU A 315 13.78 7.48 -6.28
C LEU A 315 13.00 8.66 -6.88
N GLY A 316 11.76 8.41 -7.27
CA GLY A 316 10.93 9.36 -8.00
C GLY A 316 11.07 9.31 -9.52
N THR A 317 11.97 8.48 -10.08
CA THR A 317 12.02 8.26 -11.54
C THR A 317 10.68 7.69 -12.02
N PRO A 318 10.04 8.24 -13.07
CA PRO A 318 8.83 7.66 -13.65
C PRO A 318 9.10 6.24 -14.14
N ILE A 319 8.22 5.27 -13.84
CA ILE A 319 8.41 3.87 -14.24
C ILE A 319 8.52 3.73 -15.77
N TYR A 320 7.73 4.51 -16.52
CA TYR A 320 7.82 4.61 -17.98
C TYR A 320 9.22 5.03 -18.48
N HIS A 321 9.96 5.87 -17.75
CA HIS A 321 11.32 6.27 -18.13
C HIS A 321 12.29 5.08 -18.03
N ALA A 322 12.24 4.33 -16.93
CA ALA A 322 13.05 3.14 -16.73
C ALA A 322 12.76 2.05 -17.80
N LEU A 323 11.47 1.80 -18.07
CA LEU A 323 11.02 0.85 -19.09
C LEU A 323 11.45 1.29 -20.51
N THR A 324 11.27 2.56 -20.85
CA THR A 324 11.63 3.09 -22.19
C THR A 324 13.12 2.98 -22.44
N HIS A 325 13.96 3.25 -21.43
CA HIS A 325 15.41 3.10 -21.55
C HIS A 325 15.82 1.66 -21.86
N THR A 326 15.17 0.66 -21.25
CA THR A 326 15.49 -0.76 -21.46
C THR A 326 14.82 -1.40 -22.68
N GLY A 327 14.24 -0.59 -23.57
CA GLY A 327 13.60 -1.06 -24.79
C GLY A 327 12.27 -1.79 -24.58
N TYR A 328 11.49 -1.39 -23.57
CA TYR A 328 10.17 -1.97 -23.29
C TYR A 328 9.21 -1.85 -24.48
N GLN A 329 8.65 -2.98 -24.91
CA GLN A 329 7.68 -3.08 -25.98
C GLN A 329 6.25 -3.08 -25.41
N PHE A 330 5.62 -1.90 -25.37
CA PHE A 330 4.23 -1.76 -24.89
C PHE A 330 3.25 -2.65 -25.68
N ASP A 331 2.40 -3.36 -24.93
CA ASP A 331 1.35 -4.22 -25.46
C ASP A 331 0.20 -4.27 -24.45
N GLU A 332 -0.97 -3.75 -24.81
CA GLU A 332 -2.14 -3.56 -23.92
C GLU A 332 -2.65 -4.86 -23.27
N ARG A 333 -2.27 -6.02 -23.83
CA ARG A 333 -2.63 -7.35 -23.33
C ARG A 333 -1.77 -7.84 -22.17
N PHE A 334 -0.64 -7.20 -21.88
CA PHE A 334 0.35 -7.66 -20.90
C PHE A 334 0.61 -6.59 -19.84
N PRO A 335 0.07 -6.75 -18.61
CA PRO A 335 0.28 -5.79 -17.52
C PRO A 335 1.73 -5.79 -17.04
N VAL A 336 2.20 -4.63 -16.57
CA VAL A 336 3.50 -4.49 -15.88
C VAL A 336 3.29 -4.60 -14.37
N PHE A 337 4.16 -5.33 -13.69
CA PHE A 337 4.08 -5.56 -12.25
C PHE A 337 5.22 -4.88 -11.49
N VAL A 338 4.91 -4.30 -10.32
CA VAL A 338 5.90 -4.01 -9.27
C VAL A 338 6.12 -5.26 -8.44
N GLY A 339 7.38 -5.67 -8.28
CA GLY A 339 7.76 -6.90 -7.60
C GLY A 339 7.83 -8.09 -8.55
N GLY A 340 7.67 -9.30 -8.00
CA GLY A 340 7.65 -10.56 -8.75
C GLY A 340 6.25 -11.21 -8.77
N PRO A 341 6.12 -12.40 -9.35
CA PRO A 341 4.81 -12.99 -9.68
C PRO A 341 4.01 -13.52 -8.48
N MET A 342 4.59 -13.64 -7.28
CA MET A 342 3.93 -14.22 -6.11
C MET A 342 3.35 -13.16 -5.17
N MET A 343 4.10 -12.07 -4.93
CA MET A 343 3.69 -10.98 -4.05
C MET A 343 3.32 -9.68 -4.77
N GLY A 344 3.74 -9.55 -6.04
CA GLY A 344 3.71 -8.31 -6.81
C GLY A 344 2.32 -7.74 -7.09
N LEU A 345 2.33 -6.56 -7.70
CA LEU A 345 1.19 -5.69 -7.87
C LEU A 345 1.17 -5.11 -9.28
N GLU A 346 0.06 -5.30 -9.99
CA GLU A 346 -0.19 -4.72 -11.31
C GLU A 346 -0.18 -3.18 -11.26
N LEU A 347 0.42 -2.56 -12.28
CA LEU A 347 0.47 -1.11 -12.46
C LEU A 347 -0.59 -0.64 -13.46
N PRO A 348 -1.67 0.04 -13.00
CA PRO A 348 -2.64 0.64 -13.92
C PRO A 348 -2.10 1.89 -14.66
N ASN A 349 -0.95 2.44 -14.25
CA ASN A 349 -0.38 3.65 -14.83
C ASN A 349 1.16 3.68 -14.72
N LEU A 350 1.85 3.61 -15.86
CA LEU A 350 3.32 3.61 -15.92
C LEU A 350 3.98 4.97 -15.62
N ASN A 351 3.19 6.05 -15.48
CA ASN A 351 3.72 7.34 -15.03
C ASN A 351 4.05 7.35 -13.52
N ALA A 352 3.54 6.38 -12.76
CA ALA A 352 3.83 6.25 -11.34
C ALA A 352 5.36 6.16 -11.07
N PRO A 353 5.86 6.72 -9.95
CA PRO A 353 7.29 6.76 -9.67
C PRO A 353 7.84 5.47 -9.05
N VAL A 354 9.11 5.20 -9.33
CA VAL A 354 9.93 4.23 -8.58
C VAL A 354 10.14 4.75 -7.15
N THR A 355 9.64 4.01 -6.16
CA THR A 355 9.76 4.36 -4.73
C THR A 355 10.63 3.34 -3.98
N LYS A 356 10.90 3.58 -2.69
CA LYS A 356 11.66 2.65 -1.81
C LYS A 356 11.11 1.20 -1.80
N ILE A 357 9.83 1.01 -2.14
CA ILE A 357 9.15 -0.29 -2.25
C ILE A 357 9.56 -1.05 -3.53
N VAL A 358 9.79 -0.35 -4.65
CA VAL A 358 9.94 -0.95 -5.98
C VAL A 358 11.32 -1.60 -6.13
N ASN A 359 11.39 -2.92 -5.94
CA ASN A 359 12.61 -3.72 -6.11
C ASN A 359 12.73 -4.42 -7.47
N CYS A 360 11.60 -4.61 -8.15
CA CYS A 360 11.54 -5.21 -9.49
C CYS A 360 10.41 -4.55 -10.30
N LEU A 361 10.62 -4.44 -11.60
CA LEU A 361 9.59 -4.20 -12.61
C LEU A 361 9.62 -5.37 -13.59
N LEU A 362 8.55 -6.17 -13.56
CA LEU A 362 8.35 -7.34 -14.43
C LEU A 362 7.34 -6.96 -15.53
N ALA A 363 7.78 -7.00 -16.78
CA ALA A 363 6.95 -6.75 -17.96
C ALA A 363 6.95 -8.01 -18.86
N PRO A 364 6.03 -8.95 -18.61
CA PRO A 364 6.02 -10.26 -19.25
C PRO A 364 5.38 -10.24 -20.64
N ASP A 365 5.62 -11.29 -21.42
CA ASP A 365 4.91 -11.54 -22.68
C ASP A 365 3.95 -12.77 -22.58
N HIS A 366 3.49 -13.32 -23.71
CA HIS A 366 2.53 -14.43 -23.73
C HIS A 366 3.11 -15.80 -23.30
N PHE A 367 4.43 -15.94 -23.16
CA PHE A 367 5.06 -17.15 -22.63
C PHE A 367 5.20 -17.10 -21.10
N GLU A 368 5.35 -15.89 -20.55
CA GLU A 368 5.54 -15.65 -19.11
C GLU A 368 4.23 -15.29 -18.37
N TYR A 369 3.26 -14.70 -19.08
CA TYR A 369 1.95 -14.32 -18.55
C TYR A 369 0.80 -14.94 -19.34
N THR A 370 0.04 -15.77 -18.63
CA THR A 370 -1.30 -16.22 -19.02
C THR A 370 -2.33 -15.43 -18.22
N GLU A 371 -3.37 -14.93 -18.89
CA GLU A 371 -4.49 -14.28 -18.21
C GLU A 371 -5.12 -15.24 -17.17
N PRO A 372 -5.39 -14.79 -15.92
CA PRO A 372 -5.91 -15.66 -14.88
C PRO A 372 -7.22 -16.36 -15.30
N GLU A 373 -7.26 -17.69 -15.17
CA GLU A 373 -8.53 -18.42 -15.35
C GLU A 373 -9.61 -17.88 -14.40
N PRO A 374 -10.87 -17.75 -14.85
CA PRO A 374 -11.94 -17.15 -14.06
C PRO A 374 -12.19 -17.92 -12.77
N GLU A 375 -12.50 -17.20 -11.67
CA GLU A 375 -12.69 -17.80 -10.35
C GLU A 375 -13.79 -18.88 -10.37
N LYS A 376 -13.39 -20.12 -10.08
CA LYS A 376 -14.29 -21.27 -9.94
C LYS A 376 -14.68 -21.43 -8.48
N ALA A 377 -15.81 -22.08 -8.21
CA ALA A 377 -16.23 -22.37 -6.84
C ALA A 377 -15.17 -23.20 -6.07
N CYS A 378 -14.99 -22.91 -4.78
CA CYS A 378 -14.03 -23.60 -3.92
C CYS A 378 -14.41 -25.10 -3.72
N ILE A 379 -13.70 -26.00 -4.40
CA ILE A 379 -13.93 -27.47 -4.36
C ILE A 379 -13.48 -28.15 -3.05
N ARG A 380 -12.97 -27.39 -2.07
CA ARG A 380 -12.57 -27.86 -0.73
C ARG A 380 -11.43 -28.90 -0.70
N CYS A 381 -10.51 -28.82 -1.65
CA CYS A 381 -9.35 -29.71 -1.84
C CYS A 381 -8.19 -29.58 -0.81
N SER A 382 -8.30 -28.72 0.21
CA SER A 382 -7.28 -28.43 1.24
C SER A 382 -5.89 -27.92 0.79
N SER A 383 -5.52 -27.99 -0.49
CA SER A 383 -4.18 -27.63 -1.02
C SER A 383 -3.65 -26.28 -0.53
N CYS A 384 -4.53 -25.26 -0.45
CA CYS A 384 -4.19 -23.93 0.04
C CYS A 384 -3.81 -23.87 1.53
N SER A 385 -4.31 -24.80 2.36
CA SER A 385 -3.95 -24.95 3.77
C SER A 385 -2.67 -25.76 3.94
N ASP A 386 -2.47 -26.81 3.13
CA ASP A 386 -1.29 -27.67 3.22
C ASP A 386 -0.01 -26.97 2.75
N ALA A 387 -0.12 -26.12 1.72
CA ALA A 387 0.96 -25.26 1.26
C ALA A 387 1.17 -24.00 2.13
N CYS A 388 0.31 -23.72 3.12
CA CYS A 388 0.37 -22.47 3.88
C CYS A 388 1.59 -22.45 4.83
N PRO A 389 2.61 -21.58 4.61
CA PRO A 389 3.86 -21.61 5.38
C PRO A 389 3.69 -21.17 6.84
N VAL A 390 2.56 -20.56 7.19
CA VAL A 390 2.23 -20.06 8.54
C VAL A 390 1.06 -20.83 9.17
N ASN A 391 0.75 -22.04 8.69
CA ASN A 391 -0.24 -22.97 9.28
C ASN A 391 -1.66 -22.40 9.48
N LEU A 392 -2.05 -21.38 8.73
CA LEU A 392 -3.43 -20.87 8.70
C LEU A 392 -4.36 -21.82 7.92
N MET A 393 -5.65 -21.51 7.95
CA MET A 393 -6.67 -22.16 7.10
C MET A 393 -7.23 -21.18 6.04
N PRO A 394 -6.52 -20.92 4.92
CA PRO A 394 -6.97 -19.99 3.88
C PRO A 394 -8.38 -20.27 3.36
N GLN A 395 -8.78 -21.54 3.31
CA GLN A 395 -10.15 -21.94 2.94
C GLN A 395 -11.22 -21.31 3.83
N GLN A 396 -11.03 -21.30 5.16
CA GLN A 396 -12.01 -20.73 6.10
C GLN A 396 -11.96 -19.20 6.07
N LEU A 397 -10.74 -18.65 6.05
CA LEU A 397 -10.50 -17.21 5.93
C LEU A 397 -11.12 -16.61 4.66
N TYR A 398 -11.14 -17.34 3.53
CA TYR A 398 -11.83 -16.92 2.32
C TYR A 398 -13.34 -16.80 2.51
N TRP A 399 -13.99 -17.77 3.16
CA TRP A 399 -15.43 -17.68 3.41
C TRP A 399 -15.77 -16.51 4.33
N PHE A 400 -14.95 -16.24 5.37
CA PHE A 400 -15.16 -15.10 6.26
C PHE A 400 -14.92 -13.75 5.55
N ALA A 401 -13.83 -13.60 4.79
CA ALA A 401 -13.56 -12.40 4.00
C ALA A 401 -14.64 -12.14 2.93
N ARG A 402 -15.13 -13.20 2.27
CA ARG A 402 -16.21 -13.15 1.28
C ARG A 402 -17.59 -12.86 1.89
N SER A 403 -17.81 -13.18 3.16
CA SER A 403 -19.04 -12.83 3.90
C SER A 403 -18.91 -11.59 4.78
N GLU A 404 -17.79 -10.86 4.69
CA GLU A 404 -17.44 -9.71 5.54
C GLU A 404 -17.52 -10.00 7.06
N ASP A 405 -17.28 -11.26 7.45
CA ASP A 405 -17.24 -11.68 8.86
C ASP A 405 -15.89 -11.37 9.50
N HIS A 406 -15.63 -10.06 9.63
CA HIS A 406 -14.42 -9.49 10.20
C HIS A 406 -14.06 -10.08 11.57
N THR A 407 -15.08 -10.45 12.36
CA THR A 407 -14.87 -11.07 13.68
C THR A 407 -14.22 -12.44 13.53
N LYS A 408 -14.76 -13.32 12.68
CA LYS A 408 -14.14 -14.64 12.42
C LYS A 408 -12.81 -14.53 11.68
N SER A 409 -12.64 -13.56 10.79
CA SER A 409 -11.33 -13.26 10.18
C SER A 409 -10.25 -12.96 11.22
N GLU A 410 -10.59 -12.27 12.31
CA GLU A 410 -9.67 -12.03 13.44
C GLU A 410 -9.51 -13.25 14.35
N GLU A 411 -10.59 -13.98 14.68
CA GLU A 411 -10.54 -15.23 15.47
C GLU A 411 -9.65 -16.30 14.81
N TYR A 412 -9.68 -16.39 13.47
CA TYR A 412 -8.84 -17.28 12.66
C TYR A 412 -7.48 -16.66 12.29
N ALA A 413 -7.06 -15.62 13.01
CA ALA A 413 -5.73 -15.02 12.94
C ALA A 413 -5.28 -14.55 11.54
N LEU A 414 -6.19 -13.99 10.72
CA LEU A 414 -5.85 -13.43 9.40
C LEU A 414 -4.68 -12.43 9.43
N LYS A 415 -4.52 -11.73 10.56
CA LYS A 415 -3.42 -10.79 10.84
C LYS A 415 -2.03 -11.45 10.69
N ASP A 416 -1.89 -12.74 10.99
CA ASP A 416 -0.62 -13.47 10.89
C ASP A 416 -0.32 -13.99 9.48
N CYS A 417 -1.24 -13.82 8.51
CA CYS A 417 -0.97 -14.10 7.10
C CYS A 417 0.17 -13.21 6.57
N ILE A 418 1.23 -13.81 6.05
CA ILE A 418 2.41 -13.09 5.53
C ILE A 418 2.26 -12.62 4.07
N GLU A 419 1.07 -12.73 3.47
CA GLU A 419 0.74 -12.24 2.12
C GLU A 419 1.57 -12.82 0.95
N CYS A 420 2.24 -13.94 1.19
CA CYS A 420 3.10 -14.63 0.23
C CYS A 420 2.43 -15.23 -1.03
N GLY A 421 1.12 -15.07 -1.27
CA GLY A 421 0.46 -15.58 -2.49
C GLY A 421 0.34 -17.11 -2.66
N VAL A 422 1.15 -17.93 -1.95
CA VAL A 422 1.25 -19.40 -2.12
C VAL A 422 -0.11 -20.10 -2.17
N CYS A 423 -1.04 -19.71 -1.30
CA CYS A 423 -2.38 -20.29 -1.23
C CYS A 423 -3.21 -20.11 -2.52
N ALA A 424 -3.02 -19.00 -3.24
CA ALA A 424 -3.69 -18.73 -4.52
C ALA A 424 -3.01 -19.51 -5.67
N TYR A 425 -1.67 -19.54 -5.68
CA TYR A 425 -0.87 -20.28 -6.68
C TYR A 425 -1.23 -21.78 -6.72
N VAL A 426 -1.44 -22.42 -5.56
CA VAL A 426 -1.83 -23.85 -5.49
C VAL A 426 -3.35 -24.09 -5.61
N CYS A 427 -4.15 -23.10 -6.00
CA CYS A 427 -5.61 -23.22 -6.00
C CYS A 427 -6.14 -23.75 -7.36
N PRO A 428 -6.65 -25.00 -7.44
CA PRO A 428 -7.25 -25.53 -8.68
C PRO A 428 -8.59 -24.88 -9.05
N SER A 429 -9.11 -24.01 -8.18
CA SER A 429 -10.26 -23.15 -8.46
C SER A 429 -9.87 -21.73 -8.92
N HIS A 430 -8.56 -21.42 -9.02
CA HIS A 430 -8.01 -20.10 -9.40
C HIS A 430 -8.54 -18.93 -8.54
N ILE A 431 -8.89 -19.20 -7.29
CA ILE A 431 -9.40 -18.18 -6.37
C ILE A 431 -8.25 -17.25 -5.97
N PRO A 432 -8.37 -15.91 -6.15
CA PRO A 432 -7.34 -14.94 -5.81
C PRO A 432 -7.31 -14.67 -4.28
N LEU A 433 -7.08 -15.72 -3.49
CA LEU A 433 -7.13 -15.72 -2.01
C LEU A 433 -6.31 -14.57 -1.38
N ILE A 434 -5.17 -14.23 -1.99
CA ILE A 434 -4.30 -13.13 -1.55
C ILE A 434 -4.98 -11.76 -1.65
N GLN A 435 -5.78 -11.50 -2.69
CA GLN A 435 -6.50 -10.24 -2.88
C GLN A 435 -7.60 -10.10 -1.81
N TYR A 436 -8.39 -11.17 -1.58
CA TYR A 436 -9.37 -11.22 -0.49
C TYR A 436 -8.74 -10.95 0.87
N PHE A 437 -7.58 -11.55 1.18
CA PHE A 437 -6.91 -11.35 2.48
C PHE A 437 -6.34 -9.94 2.63
N ARG A 438 -5.79 -9.33 1.56
CA ARG A 438 -5.35 -7.93 1.54
C ARG A 438 -6.53 -6.98 1.77
N GLN A 439 -7.63 -7.18 1.05
CA GLN A 439 -8.85 -6.36 1.18
C GLN A 439 -9.45 -6.47 2.60
N GLU A 440 -9.57 -7.69 3.14
CA GLU A 440 -10.16 -7.95 4.45
C GLU A 440 -9.32 -7.36 5.59
N LYS A 441 -7.98 -7.50 5.52
CA LYS A 441 -7.07 -6.80 6.45
C LYS A 441 -7.26 -5.29 6.41
N ALA A 442 -7.42 -4.71 5.22
CA ALA A 442 -7.66 -3.27 5.06
C ALA A 442 -9.01 -2.85 5.67
N LYS A 443 -10.09 -3.63 5.49
CA LYS A 443 -11.40 -3.40 6.13
C LYS A 443 -11.28 -3.44 7.65
N ILE A 444 -10.68 -4.50 8.21
CA ILE A 444 -10.45 -4.66 9.67
C ILE A 444 -9.63 -3.48 10.23
N TRP A 445 -8.59 -3.05 9.53
CA TRP A 445 -7.78 -1.90 9.93
C TRP A 445 -8.58 -0.59 9.91
N GLN A 446 -9.35 -0.31 8.85
CA GLN A 446 -10.22 0.87 8.77
C GLN A 446 -11.29 0.88 9.87
N ILE A 447 -11.87 -0.28 10.21
CA ILE A 447 -12.84 -0.41 11.31
C ILE A 447 -12.19 -0.03 12.64
N LYS A 448 -10.99 -0.56 12.92
CA LYS A 448 -10.24 -0.23 14.14
C LYS A 448 -9.78 1.23 14.18
N GLU A 449 -9.42 1.81 13.04
CA GLU A 449 -9.06 3.23 12.97
C GLU A 449 -10.27 4.13 13.22
N LYS A 450 -11.44 3.80 12.66
CA LYS A 450 -12.72 4.49 12.93
C LYS A 450 -13.12 4.37 14.40
N GLN A 451 -13.00 3.18 15.01
CA GLN A 451 -13.23 2.96 16.44
C GLN A 451 -12.29 3.79 17.32
N LYS A 452 -10.99 3.82 17.01
CA LYS A 452 -9.99 4.64 17.73
C LYS A 452 -10.30 6.14 17.63
N LYS A 453 -10.60 6.64 16.43
CA LYS A 453 -10.99 8.04 16.19
C LYS A 453 -12.28 8.41 16.92
N ALA A 454 -13.25 7.49 17.03
CA ALA A 454 -14.48 7.69 17.78
C ALA A 454 -14.24 7.77 19.30
N GLU A 455 -13.42 6.88 19.87
CA GLU A 455 -13.08 6.94 21.29
C GLU A 455 -12.22 8.18 21.62
N GLU A 456 -11.29 8.58 20.75
CA GLU A 456 -10.55 9.84 20.87
C GLU A 456 -11.44 11.08 20.73
N ALA A 457 -12.53 11.02 19.95
CA ALA A 457 -13.53 12.08 19.88
C ALA A 457 -14.38 12.12 21.17
N LYS A 458 -14.76 10.96 21.71
CA LYS A 458 -15.50 10.82 22.97
C LYS A 458 -14.69 11.36 24.16
N ILE A 459 -13.43 10.96 24.31
CA ILE A 459 -12.53 11.46 25.37
C ILE A 459 -12.39 13.00 25.28
N ARG A 460 -12.25 13.56 24.06
CA ARG A 460 -12.20 15.02 23.86
C ARG A 460 -13.54 15.72 24.17
N PHE A 461 -14.68 15.06 23.91
CA PHE A 461 -16.00 15.57 24.26
C PHE A 461 -16.20 15.57 25.79
N GLU A 462 -15.91 14.46 26.46
CA GLU A 462 -15.99 14.32 27.91
C GLU A 462 -15.06 15.32 28.63
N ALA A 463 -13.82 15.48 28.16
CA ALA A 463 -12.89 16.48 28.68
C ALA A 463 -13.36 17.93 28.45
N LYS A 464 -14.02 18.23 27.33
CA LYS A 464 -14.65 19.53 27.08
C LYS A 464 -15.83 19.77 28.02
N GLN A 465 -16.69 18.78 28.22
CA GLN A 465 -17.84 18.87 29.11
C GLN A 465 -17.39 19.07 30.57
N ALA A 466 -16.44 18.26 31.05
CA ALA A 466 -15.84 18.41 32.39
C ALA A 466 -15.06 19.73 32.58
N ARG A 467 -14.72 20.46 31.51
CA ARG A 467 -14.22 21.84 31.60
C ARG A 467 -15.36 22.86 31.69
N MET A 468 -16.37 22.75 30.82
CA MET A 468 -17.58 23.59 30.85
C MET A 468 -18.28 23.54 32.22
N GLU A 469 -18.42 22.35 32.81
CA GLU A 469 -19.05 22.16 34.12
C GLU A 469 -18.24 22.80 35.26
N ARG A 470 -16.90 22.78 35.19
CA ARG A 470 -16.03 23.50 36.13
C ARG A 470 -16.13 25.01 35.94
N GLU A 471 -16.06 25.51 34.71
CA GLU A 471 -16.25 26.93 34.38
C GLU A 471 -17.61 27.43 34.88
N GLU A 472 -18.68 26.63 34.78
CA GLU A 472 -20.01 26.96 35.30
C GLU A 472 -20.07 26.91 36.84
N GLN A 473 -19.47 25.89 37.48
CA GLN A 473 -19.39 25.80 38.95
C GLN A 473 -18.59 26.96 39.55
N GLU A 474 -17.44 27.31 38.98
CA GLU A 474 -16.64 28.47 39.38
C GLU A 474 -17.42 29.78 39.20
N ARG A 475 -18.17 29.92 38.09
CA ARG A 475 -19.02 31.09 37.86
C ARG A 475 -20.17 31.18 38.87
N LYS A 476 -20.82 30.06 39.21
CA LYS A 476 -21.83 29.98 40.28
C LYS A 476 -21.24 30.33 41.64
N ALA A 477 -20.11 29.72 42.02
CA ALA A 477 -19.43 29.98 43.28
C ALA A 477 -18.85 31.40 43.39
N ARG A 478 -18.47 32.04 42.28
CA ARG A 478 -18.11 33.47 42.23
C ARG A 478 -19.34 34.35 42.40
N SER A 479 -20.46 34.00 41.77
CA SER A 479 -21.73 34.73 41.90
C SER A 479 -22.34 34.61 43.31
N GLN A 480 -22.21 33.45 43.96
CA GLN A 480 -22.63 33.23 45.35
C GLN A 480 -21.80 34.07 46.31
N ARG A 481 -20.46 33.95 46.27
CA ARG A 481 -19.56 34.79 47.08
C ARG A 481 -19.77 36.29 46.86
N ALA A 482 -20.06 36.73 45.63
CA ALA A 482 -20.39 38.13 45.35
C ALA A 482 -21.76 38.56 45.90
N ALA A 483 -22.74 37.66 45.99
CA ALA A 483 -24.04 37.93 46.61
C ALA A 483 -23.97 37.89 48.15
N GLU A 484 -23.16 37.01 48.72
CA GLU A 484 -22.86 36.91 50.16
C GLU A 484 -22.11 38.15 50.64
N ALA A 485 -21.04 38.55 49.94
CA ALA A 485 -20.31 39.79 50.24
C ALA A 485 -21.23 41.02 50.22
N ARG A 486 -22.11 41.14 49.22
CA ARG A 486 -23.12 42.22 49.16
C ARG A 486 -24.13 42.15 50.31
N ARG A 487 -24.51 40.95 50.78
CA ARG A 487 -25.40 40.78 51.94
C ARG A 487 -24.71 41.16 53.25
N GLU A 488 -23.43 40.82 53.42
CA GLU A 488 -22.64 41.29 54.56
C GLU A 488 -22.45 42.81 54.54
N GLU A 489 -22.15 43.39 53.37
CA GLU A 489 -22.01 44.82 53.17
C GLU A 489 -23.30 45.56 53.55
N LEU A 490 -24.46 45.09 53.02
CA LEU A 490 -25.81 45.54 53.37
C LEU A 490 -26.21 45.29 54.84
N ALA A 491 -25.57 44.34 55.54
CA ALA A 491 -25.80 44.10 56.97
C ALA A 491 -24.90 44.99 57.86
N LYS A 492 -23.72 45.38 57.36
CA LYS A 492 -22.78 46.31 58.02
C LYS A 492 -23.23 47.76 57.86
N THR A 493 -23.80 48.14 56.72
CA THR A 493 -24.52 49.42 56.55
C THR A 493 -25.95 49.32 57.06
N LYS A 494 -26.33 50.06 58.11
CA LYS A 494 -27.68 50.00 58.70
C LYS A 494 -28.78 50.62 57.80
N GLY A 495 -29.20 49.89 56.78
CA GLY A 495 -30.54 50.04 56.18
C GLY A 495 -30.77 51.15 55.15
N GLU A 496 -29.73 51.64 54.45
CA GLU A 496 -29.92 52.54 53.31
C GLU A 496 -29.78 51.80 51.96
N ASP A 497 -30.75 51.98 51.06
CA ASP A 497 -30.84 51.26 49.79
C ASP A 497 -29.92 51.84 48.70
N PRO A 498 -28.87 51.10 48.24
CA PRO A 498 -27.92 51.59 47.26
C PRO A 498 -28.52 51.77 45.85
N VAL A 499 -29.71 51.23 45.55
CA VAL A 499 -30.35 51.39 44.23
C VAL A 499 -30.71 52.85 43.96
N LYS A 500 -31.14 53.61 44.97
CA LYS A 500 -31.40 55.06 44.83
C LYS A 500 -30.14 55.85 44.46
N ALA A 501 -29.00 55.54 45.09
CA ALA A 501 -27.73 56.22 44.82
C ALA A 501 -27.21 55.95 43.39
N ALA A 502 -27.40 54.74 42.87
CA ALA A 502 -27.05 54.39 41.49
C ALA A 502 -27.90 55.15 40.45
N LEU A 503 -29.22 55.24 40.69
CA LEU A 503 -30.14 55.99 39.81
C LEU A 503 -29.84 57.49 39.78
N ALA A 504 -29.43 58.09 40.90
CA ALA A 504 -28.99 59.49 40.94
C ALA A 504 -27.73 59.72 40.07
N ARG A 505 -26.73 58.84 40.16
CA ARG A 505 -25.50 58.92 39.34
C ARG A 505 -25.78 58.75 37.84
N LEU A 506 -26.74 57.91 37.46
CA LEU A 506 -27.16 57.75 36.05
C LEU A 506 -27.91 58.97 35.50
N LYS A 507 -28.68 59.71 36.33
CA LYS A 507 -29.27 60.99 35.93
C LYS A 507 -28.20 62.06 35.73
N ALA A 508 -27.24 62.18 36.66
CA ALA A 508 -26.14 63.13 36.54
C ALA A 508 -25.29 62.90 35.27
N LYS A 509 -25.00 61.63 34.91
CA LYS A 509 -24.19 61.30 33.74
C LYS A 509 -24.91 61.44 32.38
N LYS A 510 -26.18 61.84 32.35
CA LYS A 510 -26.90 62.19 31.12
C LYS A 510 -26.90 63.70 30.80
N ALA A 511 -26.33 64.54 31.68
CA ALA A 511 -26.38 66.00 31.55
C ALA A 511 -25.09 66.63 30.96
N GLY A 512 -24.27 65.86 30.23
CA GLY A 512 -22.94 66.33 29.80
C GLY A 512 -22.25 65.45 28.75
N SER A 513 -22.89 65.26 27.59
CA SER A 513 -22.25 64.72 26.37
C SER A 513 -23.14 64.95 25.14
N GLU A 514 -23.23 66.19 24.65
CA GLU A 514 -23.93 66.52 23.39
C GLU A 514 -22.98 66.49 22.18
N GLU A 515 -22.64 65.29 21.72
CA GLU A 515 -22.28 65.04 20.32
C GLU A 515 -22.96 63.73 19.89
N ILE A 516 -24.00 63.83 19.06
CA ILE A 516 -24.73 62.66 18.55
C ILE A 516 -24.79 62.73 17.03
N THR A 517 -24.01 61.85 16.40
CA THR A 517 -24.12 61.51 14.98
C THR A 517 -25.54 61.06 14.66
N GLN A 518 -26.16 61.64 13.63
CA GLN A 518 -27.56 61.37 13.28
C GLN A 518 -27.81 59.87 13.00
N GLN A 519 -28.53 59.20 13.89
CA GLN A 519 -29.13 57.90 13.62
C GLN A 519 -30.56 58.10 13.07
N LYS A 520 -30.89 57.44 11.96
CA LYS A 520 -32.25 57.44 11.43
C LYS A 520 -33.19 56.63 12.33
N THR A 521 -34.40 57.16 12.53
CA THR A 521 -35.49 56.51 13.26
C THR A 521 -36.76 56.59 12.43
N LEU A 522 -37.59 55.55 12.52
CA LEU A 522 -38.88 55.50 11.84
C LEU A 522 -40.00 55.45 12.89
N THR A 523 -40.99 56.33 12.73
CA THR A 523 -42.23 56.32 13.52
C THR A 523 -43.25 55.42 12.85
N THR A 524 -43.88 54.54 13.64
CA THR A 524 -45.03 53.74 13.20
C THR A 524 -46.35 54.46 13.49
N GLU A 525 -47.45 54.04 12.88
CA GLU A 525 -48.79 54.65 13.03
C GLU A 525 -49.36 54.60 14.47
N LYS A 526 -48.69 53.95 15.41
CA LYS A 526 -49.02 53.95 16.85
C LYS A 526 -48.09 54.79 17.72
N GLY A 527 -47.21 55.59 17.12
CA GLY A 527 -46.40 56.61 17.81
C GLY A 527 -45.13 56.09 18.50
N GLU A 528 -44.84 54.79 18.44
CA GLU A 528 -43.59 54.25 18.99
C GLU A 528 -42.41 54.51 18.02
N ILE A 529 -41.30 55.01 18.59
CA ILE A 529 -40.07 55.34 17.88
C ILE A 529 -39.10 54.16 18.01
N LEU A 530 -38.75 53.53 16.89
CA LEU A 530 -37.80 52.42 16.83
C LEU A 530 -36.54 52.82 16.04
N PRO A 531 -35.34 52.36 16.46
CA PRO A 531 -34.10 52.62 15.72
C PRO A 531 -34.10 51.84 14.39
N ASP A 532 -33.82 52.53 13.30
CA ASP A 532 -33.89 51.94 11.96
C ASP A 532 -32.69 51.00 11.71
N ASN A 533 -32.92 49.71 11.95
CA ASN A 533 -31.95 48.64 11.72
C ASN A 533 -32.04 48.05 10.31
N SER A 534 -32.75 48.69 9.37
CA SER A 534 -32.93 48.19 8.00
C SER A 534 -31.60 47.99 7.28
N ASP A 535 -30.70 48.97 7.29
CA ASP A 535 -29.38 48.90 6.65
C ASP A 535 -28.50 47.77 7.22
N ILE A 536 -28.46 47.61 8.55
CA ILE A 536 -27.69 46.52 9.21
C ILE A 536 -28.29 45.15 8.85
N THR A 537 -29.62 45.07 8.72
CA THR A 537 -30.34 43.85 8.34
C THR A 537 -30.13 43.54 6.86
N ALA A 538 -30.12 44.54 5.99
CA ALA A 538 -29.79 44.43 4.57
C ALA A 538 -28.34 43.97 4.37
N LEU A 539 -27.38 44.55 5.10
CA LEU A 539 -25.97 44.15 5.06
C LEU A 539 -25.79 42.69 5.51
N ARG A 540 -26.47 42.26 6.57
CA ARG A 540 -26.49 40.85 7.02
C ARG A 540 -27.14 39.92 5.99
N LYS A 541 -28.25 40.33 5.36
CA LYS A 541 -28.95 39.58 4.30
C LYS A 541 -28.09 39.44 3.04
N ALA A 542 -27.42 40.51 2.62
CA ALA A 542 -26.45 40.52 1.52
C ALA A 542 -25.25 39.61 1.83
N ARG A 543 -24.67 39.70 3.04
CA ARG A 543 -23.56 38.83 3.45
C ARG A 543 -23.96 37.35 3.54
N ARG A 544 -25.21 37.04 3.92
CA ARG A 544 -25.77 35.67 3.89
C ARG A 544 -26.01 35.19 2.46
N LEU A 545 -26.58 36.02 1.59
CA LEU A 545 -26.79 35.71 0.17
C LEU A 545 -25.46 35.49 -0.57
N ALA A 546 -24.44 36.32 -0.31
CA ALA A 546 -23.10 36.11 -0.84
C ALA A 546 -22.50 34.77 -0.37
N ARG A 547 -22.72 34.40 0.90
CA ARG A 547 -22.27 33.11 1.44
C ARG A 547 -22.98 31.93 0.78
N GLN A 548 -24.31 32.00 0.67
CA GLN A 548 -25.11 31.00 -0.04
C GLN A 548 -24.75 30.95 -1.54
N GLN A 549 -24.40 32.06 -2.18
CA GLN A 549 -23.89 32.06 -3.56
C GLN A 549 -22.50 31.42 -3.68
N THR A 550 -21.61 31.55 -2.69
CA THR A 550 -20.34 30.79 -2.68
C THR A 550 -20.54 29.31 -2.36
N GLU A 551 -21.47 28.96 -1.47
CA GLU A 551 -21.85 27.58 -1.15
C GLU A 551 -22.45 26.90 -2.39
N ILE A 552 -23.46 27.52 -3.03
CA ILE A 552 -24.06 27.06 -4.29
C ILE A 552 -23.03 27.01 -5.44
N LYS A 553 -22.03 27.91 -5.49
CA LYS A 553 -20.93 27.80 -6.47
C LYS A 553 -20.06 26.57 -6.22
N THR A 554 -19.83 26.23 -4.96
CA THR A 554 -19.01 25.07 -4.57
C THR A 554 -19.79 23.77 -4.82
N GLU A 555 -21.08 23.75 -4.51
CA GLU A 555 -21.98 22.64 -4.85
C GLU A 555 -22.16 22.46 -6.35
N HIS A 556 -22.27 23.53 -7.15
CA HIS A 556 -22.29 23.42 -8.62
C HIS A 556 -20.96 22.99 -9.22
N LEU A 557 -19.82 23.31 -8.60
CA LEU A 557 -18.52 22.79 -9.04
C LEU A 557 -18.40 21.28 -8.76
N ASN A 558 -18.94 20.79 -7.64
CA ASN A 558 -18.92 19.37 -7.32
C ASN A 558 -19.98 18.56 -8.12
N ASN A 559 -21.20 19.09 -8.29
CA ASN A 559 -22.29 18.42 -9.01
C ASN A 559 -22.27 18.59 -10.54
N SER A 560 -21.22 19.18 -11.13
CA SER A 560 -21.09 19.27 -12.60
C SER A 560 -20.17 18.22 -13.22
N GLU A 561 -19.57 17.33 -12.41
CA GLU A 561 -18.91 16.11 -12.91
C GLU A 561 -19.88 14.93 -13.01
N GLU A 562 -20.98 14.92 -12.25
CA GLU A 562 -22.07 13.95 -12.42
C GLU A 562 -23.15 14.49 -13.39
N THR A 563 -23.26 13.84 -14.56
CA THR A 563 -24.28 14.03 -15.63
C THR A 563 -24.08 15.19 -16.63
N ALA A 564 -23.26 14.97 -17.68
CA ALA A 564 -23.49 15.55 -19.01
C ALA A 564 -22.76 14.78 -20.16
N SER A 565 -23.38 13.71 -20.66
CA SER A 565 -22.97 13.13 -21.96
C SER A 565 -23.53 13.97 -23.12
N GLU A 566 -22.85 15.05 -23.54
CA GLU A 566 -22.85 15.49 -24.95
C GLU A 566 -21.77 16.54 -25.35
N ASN A 567 -20.88 16.14 -26.26
CA ASN A 567 -20.08 16.94 -27.20
C ASN A 567 -19.53 18.33 -26.72
N PRO A 568 -18.34 18.39 -26.09
CA PRO A 568 -17.81 19.62 -25.45
C PRO A 568 -17.46 20.77 -26.42
N LYS A 569 -17.42 20.54 -27.73
CA LYS A 569 -16.98 21.56 -28.71
C LYS A 569 -17.94 22.76 -28.83
N LYS A 570 -19.24 22.59 -28.58
CA LYS A 570 -20.21 23.71 -28.62
C LYS A 570 -20.00 24.70 -27.46
N VAL A 571 -19.70 24.19 -26.26
CA VAL A 571 -19.53 25.02 -25.04
C VAL A 571 -18.32 25.93 -25.16
N ALA A 572 -17.20 25.42 -25.68
CA ALA A 572 -15.98 26.21 -25.90
C ALA A 572 -16.18 27.39 -26.86
N VAL A 573 -16.96 27.20 -27.94
CA VAL A 573 -17.25 28.26 -28.92
C VAL A 573 -18.16 29.34 -28.32
N ALA A 574 -19.19 28.97 -27.56
CA ALA A 574 -20.04 29.93 -26.85
C ALA A 574 -19.23 30.78 -25.85
N ALA A 575 -18.35 30.16 -25.07
CA ALA A 575 -17.45 30.85 -24.14
C ALA A 575 -16.48 31.81 -24.84
N ALA A 576 -15.95 31.43 -26.02
CA ALA A 576 -15.08 32.30 -26.82
C ALA A 576 -15.82 33.55 -27.34
N ILE A 577 -17.05 33.39 -27.85
CA ILE A 577 -17.88 34.50 -28.34
C ILE A 577 -18.27 35.46 -27.21
N ALA A 578 -18.58 34.94 -26.02
CA ALA A 578 -18.84 35.77 -24.84
C ALA A 578 -17.62 36.61 -24.44
N ARG A 579 -16.42 36.01 -24.40
CA ARG A 579 -15.15 36.71 -24.11
C ARG A 579 -14.84 37.78 -25.16
N ALA A 580 -15.13 37.52 -26.44
CA ALA A 580 -14.95 38.49 -27.52
C ALA A 580 -15.90 39.70 -27.40
N LYS A 581 -17.17 39.49 -27.04
CA LYS A 581 -18.12 40.59 -26.76
C LYS A 581 -17.69 41.43 -25.55
N ALA A 582 -17.28 40.79 -24.46
CA ALA A 582 -16.81 41.48 -23.27
C ALA A 582 -15.60 42.37 -23.56
N LYS A 583 -14.62 41.88 -24.35
CA LYS A 583 -13.42 42.65 -24.70
C LYS A 583 -13.71 43.86 -25.60
N LYS A 584 -14.73 43.79 -26.48
CA LYS A 584 -15.17 44.97 -27.27
C LYS A 584 -15.85 46.05 -26.42
N LEU A 585 -16.65 45.67 -25.42
CA LEU A 585 -17.28 46.63 -24.50
C LEU A 585 -16.26 47.36 -23.62
N ALA A 586 -15.19 46.68 -23.21
CA ALA A 586 -14.11 47.26 -22.39
C ALA A 586 -13.20 48.26 -23.13
N GLN A 587 -13.32 48.42 -24.46
CA GLN A 587 -12.47 49.31 -25.27
C GLN A 587 -13.21 50.54 -25.82
N ALA A 588 -14.46 50.79 -25.39
CA ALA A 588 -15.26 51.93 -25.83
C ALA A 588 -15.15 53.19 -24.95
N ASN A 589 -14.69 53.05 -23.70
CA ASN A 589 -14.69 54.13 -22.70
C ASN A 589 -13.28 54.50 -22.23
N HIS A 590 -12.50 55.17 -23.09
CA HIS A 590 -11.56 56.23 -22.68
C HIS A 590 -11.01 56.96 -23.90
N ASN A 591 -11.28 58.27 -24.00
CA ASN A 591 -10.54 59.20 -24.85
C ASN A 591 -10.80 60.64 -24.35
N GLY A 592 -9.76 61.48 -24.28
CA GLY A 592 -9.85 62.86 -23.80
C GLY A 592 -8.58 63.35 -23.11
N ASP A 593 -7.77 64.11 -23.86
CA ASP A 593 -6.81 65.18 -23.52
C ASP A 593 -5.78 64.98 -22.37
N ILE A 594 -4.45 65.07 -22.59
CA ILE A 594 -3.62 66.27 -22.92
C ILE A 594 -3.42 67.14 -21.64
N THR A 595 -2.22 67.54 -21.18
CA THR A 595 -1.00 68.05 -21.87
C THR A 595 0.30 67.85 -21.06
N THR A 596 1.47 67.81 -21.73
CA THR A 596 2.85 68.30 -21.34
C THR A 596 3.51 67.95 -19.96
N GLU A 597 4.85 67.95 -19.78
CA GLU A 597 6.01 68.38 -20.60
C GLU A 597 7.35 67.70 -20.19
N ASN A 598 8.32 67.62 -21.12
CA ASN A 598 9.81 67.61 -20.97
C ASN A 598 10.52 66.53 -20.09
N VAL A 599 11.74 66.06 -20.37
CA VAL A 599 12.78 66.34 -21.41
C VAL A 599 13.57 65.01 -21.65
N GLU A 600 13.81 64.55 -22.89
CA GLU A 600 15.09 64.55 -23.66
C GLU A 600 16.30 63.85 -22.99
N GLN A 601 17.27 63.20 -23.66
CA GLN A 601 17.82 63.14 -25.06
C GLN A 601 18.36 61.69 -25.29
N GLU A 602 18.74 61.12 -26.45
CA GLU A 602 18.63 61.43 -27.90
C GLU A 602 18.94 60.16 -28.76
N THR A 603 18.74 60.22 -30.10
CA THR A 603 19.19 59.26 -31.15
C THR A 603 18.59 57.82 -31.17
N GLY A 604 18.33 57.18 -32.33
CA GLY A 604 18.34 57.68 -33.71
C GLY A 604 17.98 56.59 -34.76
N GLU A 605 17.05 56.93 -35.66
CA GLU A 605 16.73 56.28 -36.96
C GLU A 605 16.06 54.88 -37.06
N LYS A 606 15.49 54.63 -38.26
CA LYS A 606 14.50 53.61 -38.72
C LYS A 606 14.33 53.79 -40.27
N PRO A 607 13.48 53.07 -41.06
CA PRO A 607 12.40 52.10 -40.76
C PRO A 607 12.37 50.82 -41.68
N THR A 608 11.21 50.13 -41.72
CA THR A 608 10.77 49.07 -42.68
C THR A 608 11.34 47.65 -42.50
N ALA A 609 10.61 46.54 -42.74
CA ALA A 609 9.16 46.31 -42.95
C ALA A 609 8.74 44.82 -42.72
N LEU A 610 7.44 44.62 -42.40
CA LEU A 610 6.55 43.45 -42.61
C LEU A 610 6.99 42.00 -42.23
N ASP A 611 6.11 41.30 -41.48
CA ASP A 611 6.19 39.85 -41.14
C ASP A 611 5.26 38.99 -42.04
N PRO A 612 5.77 37.94 -42.72
CA PRO A 612 4.97 36.99 -43.50
C PRO A 612 4.96 35.52 -42.97
N LYS A 613 5.18 35.23 -41.67
CA LYS A 613 5.26 33.84 -41.13
C LYS A 613 3.95 33.02 -41.09
N LYS A 614 3.02 33.22 -42.04
CA LYS A 614 1.74 32.48 -42.13
C LYS A 614 1.52 31.67 -43.42
N ALA A 615 2.45 31.71 -44.38
CA ALA A 615 2.33 30.99 -45.65
C ALA A 615 3.00 29.59 -45.66
N THR A 616 4.05 29.38 -44.87
CA THR A 616 4.93 28.19 -44.98
C THR A 616 4.33 26.88 -44.47
N VAL A 617 3.41 26.93 -43.49
CA VAL A 617 2.81 25.71 -42.89
C VAL A 617 1.80 25.04 -43.85
N ALA A 618 1.12 25.81 -44.71
CA ALA A 618 0.14 25.27 -45.65
C ALA A 618 0.78 24.38 -46.74
N ALA A 619 2.00 24.71 -47.19
CA ALA A 619 2.70 23.99 -48.24
C ALA A 619 3.23 22.61 -47.80
N ALA A 620 3.58 22.45 -46.53
CA ALA A 620 4.12 21.18 -46.00
C ALA A 620 3.05 20.08 -45.94
N ILE A 621 1.85 20.40 -45.47
CA ILE A 621 0.76 19.44 -45.26
C ILE A 621 0.25 18.86 -46.59
N ALA A 622 0.33 19.63 -47.69
CA ALA A 622 -0.01 19.16 -49.03
C ALA A 622 0.92 18.05 -49.55
N ARG A 623 2.22 18.09 -49.21
CA ARG A 623 3.22 17.14 -49.74
C ARG A 623 3.21 15.79 -49.02
N ALA A 624 2.76 15.72 -47.77
CA ALA A 624 2.66 14.47 -47.02
C ALA A 624 1.52 13.54 -47.49
N LYS A 625 0.41 14.10 -48.03
CA LYS A 625 -0.75 13.30 -48.49
C LYS A 625 -0.56 12.69 -49.89
N ALA A 626 0.42 13.13 -50.66
CA ALA A 626 0.64 12.67 -52.04
C ALA A 626 1.51 11.40 -52.16
N LYS A 627 1.99 10.81 -51.05
CA LYS A 627 2.91 9.65 -51.04
C LYS A 627 2.34 8.41 -50.35
N LYS A 628 1.02 8.19 -50.45
CA LYS A 628 0.33 7.00 -49.89
C LYS A 628 -0.71 6.34 -50.83
N LEU A 629 -0.65 6.65 -52.13
CA LEU A 629 -1.22 5.85 -53.21
C LEU A 629 -0.11 5.54 -54.23
N ALA A 630 -0.32 4.50 -55.03
CA ALA A 630 0.61 3.97 -56.04
C ALA A 630 1.97 3.50 -55.50
N GLN A 631 2.05 2.21 -55.15
CA GLN A 631 2.83 1.25 -55.96
C GLN A 631 2.54 -0.20 -55.55
N THR A 632 2.05 -1.00 -56.51
CA THR A 632 1.91 -2.45 -56.44
C THR A 632 2.19 -3.06 -57.81
N ASN A 633 3.15 -4.00 -57.85
CA ASN A 633 3.43 -5.00 -58.89
C ASN A 633 4.12 -4.60 -60.22
N HIS A 634 5.00 -5.53 -60.62
CA HIS A 634 5.55 -5.87 -61.95
C HIS A 634 6.48 -4.91 -62.74
N ASP A 635 7.78 -5.22 -62.65
CA ASP A 635 8.62 -5.91 -63.67
C ASP A 635 9.13 -5.28 -64.98
N SER A 636 10.21 -5.93 -65.46
CA SER A 636 10.78 -5.99 -66.82
C SER A 636 11.57 -4.80 -67.41
N ASP A 637 12.88 -4.85 -67.16
CA ASP A 637 13.96 -5.02 -68.16
C ASP A 637 14.47 -3.91 -69.12
N ILE A 638 15.82 -3.84 -69.12
CA ILE A 638 16.76 -3.73 -70.26
C ILE A 638 17.09 -2.35 -70.89
N THR A 639 18.42 -2.17 -71.12
CA THR A 639 19.14 -1.11 -71.88
C THR A 639 19.09 0.35 -71.33
N THR A 640 20.14 1.17 -71.43
CA THR A 640 21.47 1.00 -72.07
C THR A 640 22.57 1.66 -71.23
N GLU A 641 23.79 1.11 -71.23
CA GLU A 641 24.99 1.80 -70.75
C GLU A 641 25.56 2.76 -71.82
N ASN A 642 26.46 3.66 -71.41
CA ASN A 642 27.46 4.22 -72.32
C ASN A 642 28.82 4.40 -71.61
N ALA A 643 29.85 3.95 -72.31
CA ALA A 643 31.30 4.10 -72.12
C ALA A 643 31.76 5.55 -71.77
N GLU A 644 32.98 5.86 -71.30
CA GLU A 644 34.26 5.16 -70.98
C GLU A 644 35.09 6.15 -70.06
N GLN A 645 36.32 6.06 -69.50
CA GLN A 645 37.59 5.26 -69.46
C GLN A 645 38.23 5.49 -68.04
N LYS A 646 39.20 4.77 -67.45
CA LYS A 646 39.90 3.47 -67.66
C LYS A 646 40.73 3.07 -66.40
N THR A 647 41.40 1.90 -66.48
CA THR A 647 42.68 1.43 -65.86
C THR A 647 43.33 2.15 -64.65
N ASP A 648 43.99 1.47 -63.70
CA ASP A 648 44.09 0.03 -63.36
C ASP A 648 44.83 -0.14 -62.01
N GLU A 649 44.39 -1.04 -61.12
CA GLU A 649 45.27 -1.67 -60.09
C GLU A 649 44.63 -2.90 -59.39
N LYS A 650 45.27 -4.07 -59.47
CA LYS A 650 45.07 -5.28 -58.62
C LYS A 650 46.19 -6.31 -58.92
N PRO A 651 46.43 -7.42 -58.16
CA PRO A 651 45.41 -8.33 -57.59
C PRO A 651 45.60 -8.84 -56.14
N THR A 652 44.49 -9.25 -55.52
CA THR A 652 44.47 -10.21 -54.39
C THR A 652 43.06 -10.75 -54.09
N ALA A 653 43.00 -12.01 -53.64
CA ALA A 653 42.01 -12.72 -52.80
C ALA A 653 40.49 -12.70 -53.10
N LEU A 654 39.80 -13.72 -52.53
CA LEU A 654 38.36 -14.03 -52.61
C LEU A 654 37.82 -14.45 -51.21
N ASP A 655 36.53 -14.24 -50.92
CA ASP A 655 35.87 -14.61 -49.63
C ASP A 655 34.86 -15.78 -49.80
N PRO A 656 34.78 -16.78 -48.89
CA PRO A 656 33.94 -17.98 -49.08
C PRO A 656 32.44 -17.84 -48.71
N LYS A 657 31.98 -16.75 -48.08
CA LYS A 657 30.67 -16.74 -47.39
C LYS A 657 29.43 -16.91 -48.27
N LYS A 658 29.52 -16.71 -49.59
CA LYS A 658 28.34 -16.75 -50.49
C LYS A 658 27.82 -18.16 -50.80
N ALA A 659 28.62 -19.21 -50.61
CA ALA A 659 28.22 -20.59 -50.94
C ALA A 659 27.33 -21.26 -49.88
N ALA A 660 27.57 -20.99 -48.59
CA ALA A 660 26.90 -21.69 -47.49
C ALA A 660 25.38 -21.41 -47.44
N VAL A 661 24.96 -20.18 -47.76
CA VAL A 661 23.55 -19.74 -47.72
C VAL A 661 22.69 -20.49 -48.74
N ALA A 662 23.23 -20.76 -49.94
CA ALA A 662 22.52 -21.50 -50.98
C ALA A 662 22.20 -22.96 -50.55
N ALA A 663 23.15 -23.62 -49.87
CA ALA A 663 22.98 -25.00 -49.41
C ALA A 663 21.92 -25.15 -48.30
N ALA A 664 21.74 -24.14 -47.45
CA ALA A 664 20.73 -24.14 -46.38
C ALA A 664 19.30 -24.04 -46.94
N ILE A 665 19.07 -23.14 -47.88
CA ILE A 665 17.73 -22.85 -48.45
C ILE A 665 17.17 -24.08 -49.21
N ALA A 666 18.04 -24.86 -49.88
CA ALA A 666 17.65 -26.11 -50.54
C ALA A 666 17.10 -27.16 -49.56
N ARG A 667 17.75 -27.33 -48.39
CA ARG A 667 17.36 -28.33 -47.38
C ARG A 667 16.03 -27.99 -46.69
N ALA A 668 15.73 -26.70 -46.53
CA ALA A 668 14.46 -26.24 -45.95
C ALA A 668 13.24 -26.55 -46.84
N LYS A 669 13.39 -26.45 -48.18
CA LYS A 669 12.29 -26.76 -49.11
C LYS A 669 12.00 -28.27 -49.22
N ALA A 670 13.02 -29.13 -49.15
CA ALA A 670 12.84 -30.58 -49.26
C ALA A 670 12.02 -31.20 -48.11
N LYS A 671 12.08 -30.64 -46.89
CA LYS A 671 11.41 -31.21 -45.71
C LYS A 671 9.95 -30.79 -45.53
N LYS A 672 9.38 -29.99 -46.44
CA LYS A 672 7.98 -29.49 -46.35
C LYS A 672 7.03 -30.10 -47.40
N LEU A 673 7.47 -31.13 -48.13
CA LEU A 673 6.67 -31.81 -49.17
C LEU A 673 6.33 -33.28 -48.86
N ALA A 674 6.62 -33.75 -47.64
CA ALA A 674 6.54 -35.17 -47.28
C ALA A 674 5.86 -35.40 -45.92
N GLN A 675 4.61 -34.95 -45.76
CA GLN A 675 3.72 -35.38 -44.65
C GLN A 675 2.23 -35.01 -44.86
N THR A 676 1.59 -35.60 -45.87
CA THR A 676 0.10 -35.64 -45.99
C THR A 676 -0.36 -36.91 -46.70
N ASN A 677 -1.39 -37.55 -46.12
CA ASN A 677 -2.31 -38.55 -46.70
C ASN A 677 -1.93 -40.05 -46.75
N HIS A 678 -2.60 -40.79 -45.85
CA HIS A 678 -3.28 -42.08 -46.04
C HIS A 678 -2.59 -43.44 -45.83
N ASP A 679 -3.47 -44.44 -45.68
CA ASP A 679 -3.34 -45.73 -45.00
C ASP A 679 -3.15 -46.93 -45.96
N SER A 680 -3.28 -48.13 -45.39
CA SER A 680 -3.54 -49.45 -46.01
C SER A 680 -2.37 -50.24 -46.63
N ASP A 681 -1.85 -51.15 -45.78
CA ASP A 681 -1.83 -52.61 -45.98
C ASP A 681 -0.89 -53.33 -46.98
N ILE A 682 -0.40 -54.49 -46.47
CA ILE A 682 0.00 -55.73 -47.17
C ILE A 682 1.23 -55.67 -48.11
N ALA A 683 2.30 -56.47 -48.00
CA ALA A 683 2.79 -57.49 -47.08
C ALA A 683 4.12 -58.05 -47.66
N THR A 684 4.88 -58.82 -46.86
CA THR A 684 5.79 -59.94 -47.28
C THR A 684 7.06 -59.63 -48.13
N GLU A 685 8.16 -60.39 -48.03
CA GLU A 685 8.39 -61.68 -47.34
C GLU A 685 9.86 -61.94 -46.90
N ASN A 686 10.03 -62.84 -45.91
CA ASN A 686 11.17 -63.77 -45.68
C ASN A 686 12.60 -63.24 -45.42
N ALA A 687 13.49 -63.93 -44.70
CA ALA A 687 13.45 -65.03 -43.69
C ALA A 687 14.88 -65.11 -43.08
N GLU A 688 15.31 -65.92 -42.10
CA GLU A 688 14.78 -66.95 -41.16
C GLU A 688 15.75 -66.84 -39.91
N GLN A 689 15.59 -67.31 -38.66
CA GLN A 689 15.05 -68.49 -37.94
C GLN A 689 14.76 -68.09 -36.45
N LYS A 690 14.53 -68.93 -35.43
CA LYS A 690 13.70 -70.12 -35.03
C LYS A 690 14.05 -70.33 -33.53
N THR A 691 13.26 -70.86 -32.59
CA THR A 691 11.84 -71.23 -32.36
C THR A 691 11.71 -71.38 -30.82
N ASP A 692 10.55 -71.45 -30.15
CA ASP A 692 9.11 -71.43 -30.49
C ASP A 692 8.39 -70.70 -29.29
N GLU A 693 7.10 -70.78 -28.93
CA GLU A 693 5.96 -71.61 -29.35
C GLU A 693 4.65 -70.77 -29.32
N LYS A 694 3.55 -71.29 -28.77
CA LYS A 694 2.19 -70.74 -28.80
C LYS A 694 1.44 -70.99 -27.47
N PRO A 695 0.16 -70.56 -27.30
CA PRO A 695 -0.63 -69.64 -28.11
C PRO A 695 -1.32 -68.47 -27.36
N THR A 696 -1.39 -67.32 -28.04
CA THR A 696 -2.44 -66.27 -28.04
C THR A 696 -3.42 -66.09 -26.85
N ALA A 697 -3.49 -64.85 -26.33
CA ALA A 697 -4.65 -64.30 -25.61
C ALA A 697 -4.85 -62.78 -25.93
N LEU A 698 -6.05 -62.23 -25.65
CA LEU A 698 -6.50 -60.89 -26.09
C LEU A 698 -6.38 -59.78 -25.01
N ASP A 699 -6.45 -58.52 -25.46
CA ASP A 699 -6.27 -57.30 -24.64
C ASP A 699 -7.27 -57.17 -23.45
N PRO A 700 -6.79 -57.05 -22.20
CA PRO A 700 -7.64 -56.94 -21.01
C PRO A 700 -8.35 -55.59 -20.82
N LYS A 701 -7.98 -54.51 -21.52
CA LYS A 701 -8.47 -53.15 -21.17
C LYS A 701 -9.95 -52.89 -21.49
N LYS A 702 -10.55 -53.57 -22.48
CA LYS A 702 -11.98 -53.38 -22.81
C LYS A 702 -12.95 -53.98 -21.78
N ALA A 703 -12.55 -55.00 -21.01
CA ALA A 703 -13.42 -55.65 -20.02
C ALA A 703 -13.65 -54.80 -18.76
N ALA A 704 -12.63 -54.08 -18.30
CA ALA A 704 -12.69 -53.32 -17.04
C ALA A 704 -13.71 -52.17 -17.07
N VAL A 705 -13.85 -51.48 -18.21
CA VAL A 705 -14.74 -50.31 -18.36
C VAL A 705 -16.21 -50.72 -18.27
N ALA A 706 -16.59 -51.86 -18.88
CA ALA A 706 -17.96 -52.39 -18.81
C ALA A 706 -18.36 -52.76 -17.37
N ALA A 707 -17.44 -53.37 -16.60
CA ALA A 707 -17.67 -53.78 -15.22
C ALA A 707 -17.89 -52.59 -14.26
N ALA A 708 -17.24 -51.44 -14.52
CA ALA A 708 -17.40 -50.23 -13.71
C ALA A 708 -18.79 -49.59 -13.87
N ILE A 709 -19.27 -49.48 -15.11
CA ILE A 709 -20.56 -48.83 -15.43
C ILE A 709 -21.75 -49.61 -14.84
N ALA A 710 -21.69 -50.94 -14.83
CA ALA A 710 -22.70 -51.79 -14.19
C ALA A 710 -22.81 -51.54 -12.67
N ARG A 711 -21.67 -51.43 -11.97
CA ARG A 711 -21.62 -51.23 -10.51
C ARG A 711 -22.15 -49.86 -10.08
N ALA A 712 -22.00 -48.83 -10.92
CA ALA A 712 -22.53 -47.49 -10.65
C ALA A 712 -24.07 -47.44 -10.66
N LYS A 713 -24.74 -48.16 -11.57
CA LYS A 713 -26.21 -48.22 -11.62
C LYS A 713 -26.81 -49.02 -10.45
N ALA A 714 -26.16 -50.11 -10.03
CA ALA A 714 -26.67 -50.98 -8.97
C ALA A 714 -26.79 -50.30 -7.59
N LYS A 715 -25.98 -49.27 -7.29
CA LYS A 715 -25.94 -48.62 -5.96
C LYS A 715 -26.94 -47.46 -5.79
N LYS A 716 -27.77 -47.15 -6.80
CA LYS A 716 -28.77 -46.06 -6.74
C LYS A 716 -30.22 -46.54 -6.60
N LEU A 717 -30.43 -47.81 -6.24
CA LEU A 717 -31.72 -48.49 -6.27
C LEU A 717 -32.02 -49.33 -5.00
N ALA A 718 -31.28 -49.09 -3.91
CA ALA A 718 -31.35 -49.88 -2.69
C ALA A 718 -31.21 -49.02 -1.40
N GLN A 719 -32.12 -48.06 -1.21
CA GLN A 719 -32.30 -47.37 0.09
C GLN A 719 -33.65 -46.62 0.21
N THR A 720 -34.77 -47.34 0.11
CA THR A 720 -36.12 -46.87 0.49
C THR A 720 -36.95 -48.03 1.02
N ASN A 721 -37.86 -47.73 1.96
CA ASN A 721 -38.80 -48.63 2.66
C ASN A 721 -38.14 -49.47 3.79
N HIS A 722 -38.80 -49.75 4.92
CA HIS A 722 -40.22 -49.54 5.30
C HIS A 722 -40.40 -49.02 6.75
N ASP A 723 -41.65 -48.67 7.09
CA ASP A 723 -42.25 -48.37 8.41
C ASP A 723 -41.90 -47.05 9.14
N GLY A 724 -42.88 -46.30 9.69
CA GLY A 724 -44.34 -46.48 9.56
C GLY A 724 -45.26 -45.44 10.23
N ASP A 725 -46.27 -45.00 9.46
CA ASP A 725 -47.66 -44.63 9.81
C ASP A 725 -48.04 -43.40 10.70
N ILE A 726 -49.34 -43.05 10.60
CA ILE A 726 -50.22 -42.23 11.46
C ILE A 726 -50.45 -40.73 11.07
N THR A 727 -51.47 -40.56 10.21
CA THR A 727 -52.54 -39.52 10.14
C THR A 727 -52.24 -38.02 10.02
N THR A 728 -52.67 -37.44 8.88
CA THR A 728 -53.76 -36.43 8.69
C THR A 728 -54.38 -35.76 9.95
N GLU A 729 -54.92 -34.52 9.93
CA GLU A 729 -55.70 -33.82 8.88
C GLU A 729 -55.47 -32.27 8.78
N SER A 730 -55.97 -31.72 7.67
CA SER A 730 -56.68 -30.44 7.39
C SER A 730 -57.22 -29.62 8.61
N VAL A 731 -57.54 -28.32 8.57
CA VAL A 731 -58.31 -27.49 7.60
C VAL A 731 -57.95 -25.97 7.69
N GLU A 732 -58.37 -25.23 6.66
CA GLU A 732 -58.53 -23.77 6.41
C GLU A 732 -59.16 -22.88 7.54
N GLN A 733 -59.44 -21.55 7.47
CA GLN A 733 -59.42 -20.48 6.43
C GLN A 733 -59.58 -19.05 7.08
N LYS A 734 -58.86 -17.99 6.60
CA LYS A 734 -59.18 -16.51 6.72
C LYS A 734 -59.39 -15.91 8.15
N THR A 735 -59.64 -14.60 8.43
CA THR A 735 -59.85 -13.33 7.68
C THR A 735 -59.08 -12.14 8.31
N ASP A 736 -59.07 -11.02 7.59
CA ASP A 736 -58.66 -9.63 7.89
C ASP A 736 -58.79 -9.09 9.34
N GLU A 737 -57.84 -8.24 9.78
CA GLU A 737 -58.02 -6.78 9.92
C GLU A 737 -56.74 -6.04 10.40
N LYS A 738 -56.72 -4.71 10.36
CA LYS A 738 -55.62 -3.84 10.83
C LYS A 738 -56.15 -2.45 11.23
N PRO A 739 -55.83 -1.91 12.42
CA PRO A 739 -55.08 -0.64 12.42
C PRO A 739 -54.18 -0.33 13.65
N THR A 740 -53.23 0.59 13.42
CA THR A 740 -52.58 1.49 14.42
C THR A 740 -51.63 0.92 15.49
N ALA A 741 -50.86 1.80 16.14
CA ALA A 741 -49.63 1.46 16.88
C ALA A 741 -49.29 2.45 18.03
N LEU A 742 -48.51 2.01 19.04
CA LEU A 742 -47.92 2.91 20.06
C LEU A 742 -46.68 2.36 20.84
N ALA A 743 -45.48 2.71 20.35
CA ALA A 743 -44.22 2.98 21.09
C ALA A 743 -43.66 2.03 22.21
N PRO A 744 -42.77 1.07 21.87
CA PRO A 744 -42.05 0.23 22.86
C PRO A 744 -40.76 0.86 23.45
N LYS A 745 -40.80 2.12 23.92
CA LYS A 745 -39.59 2.82 24.44
C LYS A 745 -39.44 2.91 25.97
N LYS A 746 -40.47 2.61 26.76
CA LYS A 746 -40.39 2.71 28.24
C LYS A 746 -39.78 1.47 28.94
N ALA A 747 -39.97 0.27 28.38
CA ALA A 747 -39.49 -0.98 28.99
C ALA A 747 -37.95 -1.10 29.04
N ALA A 748 -37.26 -0.70 27.98
CA ALA A 748 -35.80 -0.83 27.87
C ALA A 748 -35.04 -0.03 28.96
N VAL A 749 -35.57 1.13 29.37
CA VAL A 749 -34.95 2.00 30.39
C VAL A 749 -34.98 1.34 31.77
N ALA A 750 -36.09 0.68 32.13
CA ALA A 750 -36.20 -0.05 33.39
C ALA A 750 -35.19 -1.22 33.48
N ALA A 751 -35.02 -1.97 32.39
CA ALA A 751 -34.06 -3.07 32.30
C ALA A 751 -32.60 -2.59 32.42
N ALA A 752 -32.26 -1.40 31.89
CA ALA A 752 -30.94 -0.80 32.02
C ALA A 752 -30.62 -0.40 33.48
N ILE A 753 -31.57 0.24 34.18
CA ILE A 753 -31.42 0.69 35.56
C ILE A 753 -31.20 -0.50 36.52
N ALA A 754 -31.91 -1.61 36.30
CA ALA A 754 -31.73 -2.84 37.08
C ALA A 754 -30.29 -3.41 36.95
N ARG A 755 -29.76 -3.47 35.71
CA ARG A 755 -28.40 -3.95 35.44
C ARG A 755 -27.32 -3.03 36.04
N ALA A 756 -27.55 -1.71 36.04
CA ALA A 756 -26.64 -0.75 36.66
C ALA A 756 -26.55 -0.93 38.19
N LYS A 757 -27.68 -1.15 38.89
CA LYS A 757 -27.68 -1.44 40.33
C LYS A 757 -26.95 -2.74 40.68
N ALA A 758 -27.20 -3.82 39.92
CA ALA A 758 -26.56 -5.11 40.15
C ALA A 758 -25.01 -5.03 40.04
N LYS A 759 -24.49 -4.26 39.08
CA LYS A 759 -23.04 -4.11 38.90
C LYS A 759 -22.36 -3.32 40.03
N LYS A 760 -23.08 -2.41 40.70
CA LYS A 760 -22.52 -1.55 41.76
C LYS A 760 -22.36 -2.24 43.13
N LEU A 761 -23.12 -3.30 43.41
CA LEU A 761 -22.92 -4.13 44.62
C LEU A 761 -21.73 -5.10 44.52
N ALA A 762 -21.19 -5.33 43.33
CA ALA A 762 -20.15 -6.33 43.09
C ALA A 762 -18.70 -5.77 43.16
N GLN A 763 -18.52 -4.52 43.63
CA GLN A 763 -17.23 -3.83 43.58
C GLN A 763 -16.80 -3.18 44.91
N THR A 764 -17.41 -3.54 46.04
CA THR A 764 -17.16 -2.90 47.35
C THR A 764 -16.46 -3.78 48.39
N ASN A 765 -16.14 -5.04 48.07
CA ASN A 765 -15.49 -5.98 49.00
C ASN A 765 -14.16 -6.51 48.46
N HIS A 766 -13.11 -5.68 48.47
CA HIS A 766 -11.73 -6.10 48.75
C HIS A 766 -10.81 -4.89 48.87
N ASP A 767 -10.42 -4.53 50.09
CA ASP A 767 -9.10 -3.99 50.42
C ASP A 767 -8.88 -4.06 51.94
N SER A 768 -7.62 -3.89 52.40
CA SER A 768 -7.10 -4.17 53.77
C SER A 768 -7.08 -5.66 54.17
N ASP A 769 -6.12 -6.16 54.96
CA ASP A 769 -4.99 -5.48 55.62
C ASP A 769 -3.68 -6.32 55.66
N ILE A 770 -2.63 -5.84 56.35
CA ILE A 770 -1.21 -6.12 56.11
C ILE A 770 -0.47 -6.77 57.33
N THR A 771 0.67 -7.42 57.06
CA THR A 771 1.86 -7.74 57.93
C THR A 771 1.97 -9.00 58.83
N THR A 772 3.18 -9.58 58.76
CA THR A 772 4.05 -10.25 59.77
C THR A 772 3.76 -11.64 60.40
N GLU A 773 4.68 -12.58 60.06
CA GLU A 773 5.57 -13.36 60.94
C GLU A 773 5.28 -14.80 61.48
N ASN A 774 6.29 -15.65 61.24
CA ASN A 774 6.88 -16.74 62.05
C ASN A 774 6.29 -18.19 62.13
N ALA A 775 7.27 -19.11 62.18
CA ALA A 775 7.31 -20.45 62.79
C ALA A 775 6.61 -21.69 62.15
N GLU A 776 7.47 -22.59 61.65
CA GLU A 776 7.62 -24.03 62.02
C GLU A 776 6.46 -25.06 61.91
N GLN A 777 6.73 -26.06 61.05
CA GLN A 777 6.58 -27.53 61.19
C GLN A 777 5.26 -28.26 61.58
N GLU A 778 5.07 -29.34 60.80
CA GLU A 778 4.57 -30.69 61.16
C GLU A 778 3.07 -31.04 61.26
N THR A 779 2.68 -31.91 60.30
CA THR A 779 1.75 -33.06 60.41
C THR A 779 0.27 -32.83 60.71
N GLY A 780 -0.58 -33.36 59.81
CA GLY A 780 -2.02 -33.49 59.99
C GLY A 780 -2.70 -33.99 58.70
N GLU A 781 -3.57 -34.99 58.79
CA GLU A 781 -4.18 -35.61 57.60
C GLU A 781 -5.44 -34.89 57.09
N LYS A 782 -5.79 -35.17 55.83
CA LYS A 782 -6.98 -34.63 55.15
C LYS A 782 -8.28 -35.22 55.73
N PRO A 783 -9.39 -34.47 55.65
CA PRO A 783 -10.46 -34.95 54.77
C PRO A 783 -10.64 -34.15 53.47
N THR A 784 -11.13 -34.84 52.45
CA THR A 784 -11.34 -34.41 51.06
C THR A 784 -12.19 -33.14 50.86
N ALA A 785 -11.66 -32.18 50.09
CA ALA A 785 -12.46 -31.14 49.43
C ALA A 785 -13.09 -31.64 48.11
N LEU A 786 -14.16 -30.98 47.66
CA LEU A 786 -14.98 -31.40 46.50
C LEU A 786 -14.31 -31.13 45.14
N ASP A 787 -14.49 -32.07 44.21
CA ASP A 787 -13.94 -32.02 42.85
C ASP A 787 -14.46 -30.81 42.03
N PRO A 788 -13.58 -29.91 41.54
CA PRO A 788 -13.98 -28.75 40.74
C PRO A 788 -14.67 -29.12 39.41
N LYS A 789 -14.51 -30.33 38.87
CA LYS A 789 -15.28 -30.78 37.70
C LYS A 789 -16.77 -30.89 38.01
N LYS A 790 -17.17 -31.30 39.22
CA LYS A 790 -18.60 -31.33 39.61
C LYS A 790 -19.19 -29.92 39.67
N ALA A 791 -18.45 -28.94 40.16
CA ALA A 791 -18.87 -27.53 40.15
C ALA A 791 -19.01 -26.98 38.70
N ALA A 792 -18.05 -27.28 37.83
CA ALA A 792 -18.11 -26.89 36.42
C ALA A 792 -19.30 -27.53 35.67
N VAL A 793 -19.58 -28.81 35.91
CA VAL A 793 -20.74 -29.53 35.34
C VAL A 793 -22.06 -28.96 35.86
N ALA A 794 -22.17 -28.67 37.17
CA ALA A 794 -23.34 -28.02 37.74
C ALA A 794 -23.60 -26.63 37.10
N ALA A 795 -22.55 -25.83 36.92
CA ALA A 795 -22.64 -24.53 36.24
C ALA A 795 -23.04 -24.67 34.76
N ALA A 796 -22.56 -25.70 34.04
CA ALA A 796 -22.97 -25.99 32.67
C ALA A 796 -24.45 -26.41 32.57
N ILE A 797 -24.92 -27.27 33.48
CA ILE A 797 -26.34 -27.69 33.55
C ILE A 797 -27.25 -26.50 33.89
N ALA A 798 -26.84 -25.61 34.80
CA ALA A 798 -27.57 -24.39 35.11
C ALA A 798 -27.68 -23.46 33.88
N ARG A 799 -26.58 -23.25 33.15
CA ARG A 799 -26.59 -22.47 31.89
C ARG A 799 -27.47 -23.12 30.81
N ALA A 800 -27.47 -24.44 30.70
CA ALA A 800 -28.33 -25.17 29.78
C ALA A 800 -29.83 -25.03 30.14
N LYS A 801 -30.20 -25.15 31.41
CA LYS A 801 -31.57 -24.89 31.89
C LYS A 801 -32.00 -23.44 31.62
N ALA A 802 -31.15 -22.46 31.92
CA ALA A 802 -31.43 -21.05 31.66
C ALA A 802 -31.64 -20.76 30.16
N LYS A 803 -30.81 -21.35 29.28
CA LYS A 803 -30.97 -21.22 27.82
C LYS A 803 -32.27 -21.89 27.32
N LYS A 804 -32.64 -23.05 27.88
CA LYS A 804 -33.89 -23.75 27.53
C LYS A 804 -35.13 -22.99 28.00
N LEU A 805 -35.08 -22.33 29.16
CA LEU A 805 -36.12 -21.41 29.64
C LEU A 805 -36.25 -20.18 28.73
N ALA A 806 -35.14 -19.52 28.37
CA ALA A 806 -35.17 -18.38 27.46
C ALA A 806 -35.73 -18.75 26.07
N GLN A 807 -35.42 -19.96 25.56
CA GLN A 807 -35.99 -20.48 24.30
C GLN A 807 -37.46 -20.89 24.43
N ALA A 808 -37.94 -21.26 25.63
CA ALA A 808 -39.37 -21.47 25.87
C ALA A 808 -40.12 -20.13 25.89
N GLN A 809 -39.55 -19.09 26.50
CA GLN A 809 -40.11 -17.74 26.50
C GLN A 809 -40.14 -17.12 25.09
N GLN A 810 -39.05 -17.22 24.32
CA GLN A 810 -39.10 -16.83 22.90
C GLN A 810 -40.13 -17.62 22.07
N LYS A 811 -40.55 -18.81 22.52
CA LYS A 811 -41.64 -19.57 21.89
C LYS A 811 -43.04 -19.24 22.40
N SER A 812 -43.21 -18.65 23.59
CA SER A 812 -44.47 -18.04 23.98
C SER A 812 -44.67 -16.68 23.33
N ASP A 813 -43.59 -15.89 23.22
CA ASP A 813 -43.62 -14.56 22.64
C ASP A 813 -43.94 -14.64 21.12
N ASN A 814 -43.27 -15.54 20.39
CA ASN A 814 -43.58 -15.89 18.99
C ASN A 814 -44.90 -16.69 18.81
N ALA A 815 -45.72 -16.85 19.85
CA ALA A 815 -47.06 -17.45 19.78
C ALA A 815 -48.16 -16.44 20.18
N GLN A 816 -47.82 -15.15 20.29
CA GLN A 816 -48.74 -14.03 20.53
C GLN A 816 -48.49 -12.85 19.56
N GLU A 817 -47.77 -13.08 18.46
CA GLU A 817 -47.69 -12.22 17.26
C GLU A 817 -48.46 -12.85 16.10
#